data_AF-A0A7S3CYX8-F1
#
_entry.id   AF-A0A7S3CYX8-F1
#
_cell.length_a   1.000
_cell.length_b   1.000
_cell.length_c   1.000
_cell.angle_alpha   90.00
_cell.angle_beta   90.00
_cell.angle_gamma   90.00
#
_symmetry.space_group_name_H-M   'P 1'
#
loop_
_entity.id
_entity.type
_entity.pdbx_description
1 polymer ?
#
loop_
_entity_poly.entity_id
_entity_poly.type
_entity_poly.pdbx_seq_one_letter_code
_entity_poly.pdbx_strand_id
1 'polypeptide(L)'
;GAQVIALSATAGASGDGERSAKLKEVLTEIVEEALELKKLLAPIPILYMDEDPSRVFAGSKRGKAEFPKFTEELRTAISMGRRLQSPLREYAVLSGRMGEGGEGLTKSKSSPFDINTPDEPEVLRVVFHEYQNAVPILDRCRVMRNAFLWAVAKFGVDINGCHRMCDDGPQAISTAASLLQFVPGLGPKRARKLAAFANVRPLSSREAIRQAPDAAISDLVFDNCAGFIRVRDAFKSSPPVTLSVNGYVYGKTGIEPEHCFEEVFRFNPSVAECPLDFTRIHPAHYSMAWAVVSRMLELENSADKDECNRRVVNFFDTLFGKSEENSELLANLSFDKFHDIVGHFELDSQDRFNSTMELVLQELRAPWMMNVAPYTPPEGGELFKLLTSLDESEVLDTLTNARVVGVQENRIRVVTELNLPGVIWSRDLSDESQARGDDRVDVGDVVIGCITECAIFRERPQLQLVTKSSVLKEVDMRTKSLEVALAKPVKRKHKVVIQKRVINKEYFSNVTYVDCQKLLKKKFPGSAVGSIVRPSSQGPDFLTITFKVYEDQFFNVSVEEKGKPEDLPRHLCLGKKLIVDDMEFEDLDDLYANYIETMQRLFEKIKLHRKFVDSLSTATSSLRVEKERNPKSIPYRIFYGELAVLKFAYLPGTQVLTKSIRLKNCRFHIDRRDTSSVDGVINLFKQMFAEEQKKRSAQSSQQYSGYGGYDRDGRGDYRQSY
;
A
#
# COMPACT_ATOMS: atom_id res chain seq x y z
N GLY A 1 -1.78 9.32 34.66
CA GLY A 1 -0.81 10.02 33.80
C GLY A 1 -1.26 9.91 32.36
N ALA A 2 -1.13 8.74 31.76
CA ALA A 2 -1.71 8.46 30.46
C ALA A 2 -3.25 8.44 30.51
N GLN A 3 -3.88 9.10 29.54
CA GLN A 3 -5.35 9.08 29.35
C GLN A 3 -5.78 8.05 28.30
N VAL A 4 -4.88 7.65 27.38
CA VAL A 4 -5.11 6.67 26.32
C VAL A 4 -3.78 5.96 26.01
N ILE A 5 -3.84 4.68 25.61
CA ILE A 5 -2.68 3.92 25.12
C ILE A 5 -2.90 3.59 23.63
N ALA A 6 -1.97 4.00 22.78
CA ALA A 6 -1.93 3.64 21.37
C ALA A 6 -1.07 2.39 21.17
N LEU A 7 -1.59 1.40 20.45
CA LEU A 7 -0.91 0.14 20.17
C LEU A 7 -0.81 -0.10 18.66
N SER A 8 0.36 -0.52 18.19
CA SER A 8 0.56 -0.84 16.77
C SER A 8 -0.23 -2.09 16.40
N ALA A 9 -1.03 -1.98 15.34
CA ALA A 9 -1.74 -3.10 14.77
C ALA A 9 -0.98 -3.76 13.61
N THR A 10 0.19 -3.25 13.23
CA THR A 10 0.83 -3.62 11.96
C THR A 10 1.71 -4.86 12.11
N ALA A 11 1.41 -5.92 11.37
CA ALA A 11 2.31 -7.05 11.23
C ALA A 11 3.54 -6.64 10.43
N GLY A 12 4.67 -6.43 11.11
CA GLY A 12 5.97 -6.46 10.46
C GLY A 12 6.25 -7.82 9.81
N ALA A 13 7.31 -7.90 9.00
CA ALA A 13 7.77 -9.12 8.33
C ALA A 13 8.17 -10.28 9.29
N SER A 14 8.03 -10.07 10.61
CA SER A 14 8.43 -10.96 11.71
C SER A 14 7.29 -11.60 12.50
N GLY A 15 6.02 -11.45 12.07
CA GLY A 15 4.87 -11.98 12.83
C GLY A 15 4.44 -11.09 14.00
N ASP A 16 4.65 -9.78 13.87
CA ASP A 16 4.45 -8.83 14.97
C ASP A 16 2.97 -8.58 15.31
N GLY A 17 2.03 -8.87 14.40
CA GLY A 17 0.60 -8.73 14.67
C GLY A 17 0.08 -9.65 15.80
N GLU A 18 0.54 -10.90 15.86
CA GLU A 18 0.18 -11.81 16.96
C GLU A 18 0.77 -11.33 18.30
N ARG A 19 1.96 -10.73 18.26
CA ARG A 19 2.59 -10.13 19.44
C ARG A 19 1.83 -8.91 19.92
N SER A 20 1.37 -8.05 19.01
CA SER A 20 0.50 -6.90 19.33
C SER A 20 -0.81 -7.36 19.96
N ALA A 21 -1.47 -8.38 19.40
CA ALA A 21 -2.67 -8.96 19.98
C ALA A 21 -2.47 -9.44 21.42
N LYS A 22 -1.38 -10.18 21.65
CA LYS A 22 -1.03 -10.66 22.99
C LYS A 22 -0.66 -9.52 23.94
N LEU A 23 0.01 -8.48 23.45
CA LEU A 23 0.35 -7.31 24.26
C LEU A 23 -0.90 -6.53 24.66
N LYS A 24 -1.90 -6.41 23.78
CA LYS A 24 -3.19 -5.78 24.12
C LYS A 24 -3.92 -6.54 25.21
N GLU A 25 -3.93 -7.87 25.14
CA GLU A 25 -4.52 -8.76 26.16
C GLU A 25 -3.86 -8.49 27.53
N VAL A 26 -2.53 -8.53 27.60
CA VAL A 26 -1.76 -8.27 28.83
C VAL A 26 -1.99 -6.85 29.35
N LEU A 27 -2.01 -5.84 28.48
CA LEU A 27 -2.24 -4.45 28.91
C LEU A 27 -3.65 -4.25 29.46
N THR A 28 -4.66 -4.91 28.85
CA THR A 28 -6.03 -4.89 29.35
C THR A 28 -6.10 -5.49 30.75
N GLU A 29 -5.49 -6.65 30.98
CA GLU A 29 -5.41 -7.29 32.30
C GLU A 29 -4.76 -6.38 33.34
N ILE A 30 -3.66 -5.68 32.98
CA ILE A 30 -2.99 -4.74 33.88
C ILE A 30 -3.89 -3.54 34.22
N VAL A 31 -4.63 -3.01 33.26
CA VAL A 31 -5.55 -1.89 33.48
C VAL A 31 -6.71 -2.32 34.38
N GLU A 32 -7.27 -3.51 34.14
CA GLU A 32 -8.32 -4.09 34.98
C GLU A 32 -7.84 -4.31 36.43
N GLU A 33 -6.66 -4.92 36.62
CA GLU A 33 -6.07 -5.10 37.95
C GLU A 33 -5.85 -3.75 38.65
N ALA A 34 -5.37 -2.72 37.93
CA ALA A 34 -5.16 -1.40 38.50
C ALA A 34 -6.47 -0.69 38.90
N LEU A 35 -7.57 -0.96 38.19
CA LEU A 35 -8.91 -0.47 38.54
C LEU A 35 -9.44 -1.18 39.80
N GLU A 36 -9.32 -2.50 39.87
CA GLU A 36 -9.71 -3.29 41.04
C GLU A 36 -8.96 -2.85 42.30
N LEU A 37 -7.66 -2.57 42.16
CA LEU A 37 -6.80 -2.04 43.22
C LEU A 37 -7.05 -0.54 43.51
N LYS A 38 -8.00 0.11 42.83
CA LYS A 38 -8.32 1.55 42.96
C LYS A 38 -7.13 2.48 42.74
N LYS A 39 -6.13 2.04 41.97
CA LYS A 39 -4.99 2.86 41.54
C LYS A 39 -5.35 3.77 40.36
N LEU A 40 -6.43 3.45 39.66
CA LEU A 40 -7.03 4.25 38.60
C LEU A 40 -8.45 4.66 38.98
N LEU A 41 -8.84 5.88 38.62
CA LEU A 41 -10.21 6.39 38.81
C LEU A 41 -11.15 6.00 37.66
N ALA A 42 -10.59 5.75 36.47
CA ALA A 42 -11.31 5.40 35.26
C ALA A 42 -10.44 4.47 34.40
N PRO A 43 -11.04 3.59 33.57
CA PRO A 43 -10.30 2.72 32.67
C PRO A 43 -9.49 3.52 31.66
N ILE A 44 -8.27 3.07 31.36
CA ILE A 44 -7.43 3.66 30.31
C ILE A 44 -7.71 2.89 29.01
N PRO A 45 -8.30 3.52 27.98
CA PRO A 45 -8.56 2.86 26.70
C PRO A 45 -7.27 2.49 25.98
N ILE A 46 -7.24 1.28 25.41
CA ILE A 46 -6.13 0.76 24.59
C ILE A 46 -6.62 0.62 23.15
N LEU A 47 -6.10 1.46 22.26
CA LEU A 47 -6.58 1.60 20.88
C LEU A 47 -5.55 1.09 19.90
N TYR A 48 -6.01 0.31 18.91
CA TYR A 48 -5.19 -0.03 17.77
C TYR A 48 -5.02 1.15 16.82
N MET A 49 -3.85 1.21 16.21
CA MET A 49 -3.48 2.24 15.25
C MET A 49 -2.55 1.65 14.19
N ASP A 50 -2.73 2.11 12.94
CA ASP A 50 -1.82 1.78 11.84
C ASP A 50 -0.45 2.45 12.04
N GLU A 51 0.61 1.68 12.22
CA GLU A 51 1.96 2.18 12.46
C GLU A 51 2.62 2.82 11.23
N ASP A 52 2.19 2.51 10.01
CA ASP A 52 2.94 2.83 8.79
C ASP A 52 3.30 4.31 8.63
N PRO A 53 2.39 5.28 8.85
CA PRO A 53 2.74 6.70 8.84
C PRO A 53 3.81 7.08 9.86
N SER A 54 3.80 6.42 11.02
CA SER A 54 4.72 6.67 12.13
C SER A 54 6.11 6.11 11.82
N ARG A 55 6.18 4.98 11.09
CA ARG A 55 7.44 4.41 10.60
C ARG A 55 8.10 5.30 9.55
N VAL A 56 7.30 5.93 8.67
CA VAL A 56 7.82 6.91 7.71
C VAL A 56 8.50 8.07 8.45
N PHE A 57 7.89 8.59 9.52
CA PHE A 57 8.54 9.58 10.39
C PHE A 57 9.79 9.02 11.06
N ALA A 58 9.72 7.83 11.66
CA ALA A 58 10.82 7.25 12.43
C ALA A 58 12.10 7.02 11.60
N GLY A 59 11.94 6.64 10.33
CA GLY A 59 13.04 6.46 9.37
C GLY A 59 13.54 7.77 8.72
N SER A 60 12.76 8.85 8.81
CA SER A 60 13.07 10.14 8.18
C SER A 60 14.34 10.80 8.74
N LYS A 61 14.93 11.71 7.94
CA LYS A 61 16.04 12.58 8.41
C LYS A 61 15.59 13.43 9.59
N ARG A 62 14.33 13.88 9.56
CA ARG A 62 13.73 14.68 10.62
C ARG A 62 13.60 13.89 11.92
N GLY A 63 12.99 12.71 11.90
CA GLY A 63 12.81 11.88 13.09
C GLY A 63 14.15 11.62 13.78
N LYS A 64 15.19 11.33 13.00
CA LYS A 64 16.58 11.17 13.51
C LYS A 64 17.18 12.46 14.06
N ALA A 65 16.86 13.63 13.49
CA ALA A 65 17.33 14.92 13.98
C ALA A 65 16.60 15.38 15.26
N GLU A 66 15.30 15.10 15.34
CA GLU A 66 14.43 15.44 16.46
C GLU A 66 14.72 14.56 17.68
N PHE A 67 14.91 13.26 17.45
CA PHE A 67 15.23 12.27 18.49
C PHE A 67 16.48 11.46 18.15
N PRO A 68 17.68 12.06 18.22
CA PRO A 68 18.93 11.44 17.78
C PRO A 68 19.38 10.27 18.65
N LYS A 69 18.99 10.26 19.93
CA LYS A 69 19.34 9.20 20.89
C LYS A 69 18.36 8.04 20.92
N PHE A 70 17.20 8.18 20.27
CA PHE A 70 16.14 7.18 20.33
C PHE A 70 16.31 6.15 19.23
N THR A 71 15.80 4.94 19.46
CA THR A 71 15.73 3.91 18.41
C THR A 71 14.60 4.25 17.44
N GLU A 72 14.48 3.48 16.35
CA GLU A 72 13.39 3.68 15.39
C GLU A 72 12.03 3.40 16.04
N GLU A 73 11.93 2.35 16.86
CA GLU A 73 10.71 1.95 17.56
C GLU A 73 10.22 3.02 18.53
N LEU A 74 11.14 3.66 19.27
CA LEU A 74 10.79 4.76 20.17
C LEU A 74 10.30 5.99 19.40
N ARG A 75 10.89 6.31 18.24
CA ARG A 75 10.40 7.39 17.38
C ARG A 75 9.03 7.08 16.79
N THR A 76 8.80 5.84 16.39
CA THR A 76 7.49 5.39 15.95
C THR A 76 6.46 5.59 17.05
N ALA A 77 6.73 5.13 18.29
CA ALA A 77 5.80 5.28 19.41
C ALA A 77 5.45 6.76 19.70
N ILE A 78 6.44 7.65 19.62
CA ILE A 78 6.22 9.10 19.76
C ILE A 78 5.30 9.63 18.66
N SER A 79 5.56 9.26 17.40
CA SER A 79 4.74 9.68 16.26
C SER A 79 3.31 9.14 16.34
N MET A 80 3.12 7.90 16.82
CA MET A 80 1.79 7.36 17.09
C MET A 80 1.04 8.16 18.15
N GLY A 81 1.71 8.53 19.25
CA GLY A 81 1.13 9.38 20.29
C GLY A 81 0.76 10.78 19.76
N ARG A 82 1.63 11.41 18.98
CA ARG A 82 1.37 12.70 18.33
C ARG A 82 0.23 12.61 17.31
N ARG A 83 0.13 11.51 16.57
CA ARG A 83 -0.96 11.28 15.62
C ARG A 83 -2.28 11.05 16.34
N LEU A 84 -2.28 10.40 17.50
CA LEU A 84 -3.48 10.29 18.32
C LEU A 84 -3.93 11.68 18.79
N GLN A 85 -2.99 12.54 19.22
CA GLN A 85 -3.27 13.93 19.60
C GLN A 85 -3.80 14.78 18.43
N SER A 86 -3.16 14.71 17.27
CA SER A 86 -3.57 15.44 16.08
C SER A 86 -3.04 14.78 14.81
N PRO A 87 -3.88 13.97 14.12
CA PRO A 87 -3.46 13.32 12.88
C PRO A 87 -3.03 14.34 11.83
N LEU A 88 -3.77 15.45 11.74
CA LEU A 88 -3.52 16.51 10.78
C LEU A 88 -2.12 17.13 10.93
N ARG A 89 -1.68 17.42 12.16
CA ARG A 89 -0.33 17.97 12.42
C ARG A 89 0.75 16.98 12.01
N GLU A 90 0.58 15.72 12.37
CA GLU A 90 1.57 14.68 12.11
C GLU A 90 1.74 14.44 10.60
N TYR A 91 0.64 14.38 9.83
CA TYR A 91 0.71 14.27 8.37
C TYR A 91 1.24 15.55 7.69
N ALA A 92 0.87 16.74 8.18
CA ALA A 92 1.33 18.00 7.62
C ALA A 92 2.86 18.17 7.75
N VAL A 93 3.42 17.64 8.84
CA VAL A 93 4.87 17.57 9.06
C VAL A 93 5.58 16.74 8.00
N LEU A 94 5.05 15.55 7.67
CA LEU A 94 5.61 14.66 6.66
C LEU A 94 5.58 15.27 5.25
N SER A 95 4.78 16.30 5.04
CA SER A 95 4.66 16.97 3.74
C SER A 95 5.87 17.84 3.39
N GLY A 96 6.75 18.14 4.35
CA GLY A 96 7.89 19.00 4.13
C GLY A 96 7.45 20.38 3.58
N ARG A 97 7.97 20.75 2.41
CA ARG A 97 7.57 21.98 1.70
C ARG A 97 6.74 21.60 0.48
N MET A 98 5.47 21.99 0.45
CA MET A 98 4.60 21.79 -0.72
C MET A 98 4.04 23.12 -1.23
N GLY A 99 4.73 23.77 -2.17
CA GLY A 99 4.23 24.97 -2.86
C GLY A 99 3.31 24.67 -4.06
N GLU A 100 2.65 25.70 -4.61
CA GLU A 100 1.64 25.58 -5.70
C GLU A 100 2.17 24.98 -7.01
N GLY A 101 3.46 25.10 -7.28
CA GLY A 101 4.13 24.51 -8.45
C GLY A 101 5.05 23.32 -8.13
N GLY A 102 4.89 22.67 -6.97
CA GLY A 102 5.85 21.67 -6.49
C GLY A 102 7.14 22.29 -5.94
N GLU A 103 7.13 23.59 -5.58
CA GLU A 103 8.25 24.26 -4.92
C GLU A 103 8.59 23.52 -3.60
N GLY A 104 9.65 22.71 -3.62
CA GLY A 104 9.99 21.77 -2.56
C GLY A 104 10.60 20.46 -3.10
N LEU A 105 10.13 20.00 -4.27
CA LEU A 105 10.92 19.13 -5.14
C LEU A 105 12.06 20.03 -5.62
N THR A 106 13.26 19.83 -5.10
CA THR A 106 14.34 20.78 -5.38
C THR A 106 14.62 20.81 -6.88
N LYS A 107 15.24 21.90 -7.31
CA LYS A 107 15.86 22.05 -8.62
C LYS A 107 17.02 21.04 -8.78
N SER A 108 16.74 19.75 -8.67
CA SER A 108 17.66 18.75 -9.19
C SER A 108 17.71 18.96 -10.69
N LYS A 109 18.92 19.18 -11.20
CA LYS A 109 19.18 19.25 -12.65
C LYS A 109 18.96 17.89 -13.33
N SER A 110 18.60 16.84 -12.58
CA SER A 110 18.15 15.56 -13.10
C SER A 110 16.62 15.52 -13.22
N SER A 111 16.17 15.12 -14.41
CA SER A 111 14.81 14.78 -14.83
C SER A 111 13.69 14.76 -13.76
N PRO A 112 12.53 15.41 -14.00
CA PRO A 112 11.32 15.31 -13.17
C PRO A 112 10.70 13.90 -13.03
N PHE A 113 11.32 12.86 -13.59
CA PHE A 113 10.82 11.49 -13.66
C PHE A 113 11.70 10.47 -12.95
N ASP A 114 12.69 10.90 -12.16
CA ASP A 114 13.55 9.99 -11.39
C ASP A 114 12.93 9.68 -10.02
N ILE A 115 12.19 8.57 -9.95
CA ILE A 115 11.39 8.08 -8.80
C ILE A 115 12.26 7.75 -7.57
N ASN A 116 13.59 7.77 -7.71
CA ASN A 116 14.54 7.48 -6.62
C ASN A 116 15.29 8.72 -6.11
N THR A 117 14.81 9.93 -6.38
CA THR A 117 15.45 11.14 -5.85
C THR A 117 15.12 11.38 -4.37
N PRO A 118 16.09 11.86 -3.54
CA PRO A 118 15.93 12.06 -2.09
C PRO A 118 14.92 13.14 -1.66
N ASP A 119 14.17 13.74 -2.59
CA ASP A 119 13.41 14.98 -2.42
C ASP A 119 11.88 14.79 -2.51
N GLU A 120 11.38 13.55 -2.66
CA GLU A 120 9.94 13.30 -2.56
C GLU A 120 9.42 13.62 -1.14
N PRO A 121 8.29 14.35 -1.00
CA PRO A 121 7.66 14.57 0.31
C PRO A 121 7.38 13.24 1.02
N GLU A 122 7.79 13.13 2.28
CA GLU A 122 7.70 11.90 3.07
C GLU A 122 6.24 11.43 3.21
N VAL A 123 5.28 12.36 3.23
CA VAL A 123 3.84 12.05 3.23
C VAL A 123 3.43 11.16 2.06
N LEU A 124 4.08 11.25 0.89
CA LEU A 124 3.75 10.40 -0.27
C LEU A 124 4.26 8.97 -0.14
N ARG A 125 5.12 8.69 0.86
CA ARG A 125 5.57 7.34 1.20
C ARG A 125 4.58 6.60 2.08
N VAL A 126 3.63 7.33 2.69
CA VAL A 126 2.48 6.72 3.36
C VAL A 126 1.58 6.09 2.30
N VAL A 127 1.13 4.86 2.53
CA VAL A 127 0.24 4.15 1.62
C VAL A 127 -1.20 4.53 1.94
N PHE A 128 -1.73 5.52 1.21
CA PHE A 128 -3.14 5.90 1.29
C PHE A 128 -4.02 5.08 0.34
N HIS A 129 -3.43 4.55 -0.74
CA HIS A 129 -4.15 3.77 -1.74
C HIS A 129 -3.20 2.84 -2.50
N GLU A 130 -3.65 1.63 -2.81
CA GLU A 130 -2.85 0.57 -3.47
C GLU A 130 -2.28 1.03 -4.83
N TYR A 131 -3.07 1.78 -5.59
CA TYR A 131 -2.67 2.30 -6.89
C TYR A 131 -2.03 3.69 -6.84
N GLN A 132 -1.67 4.21 -5.66
CA GLN A 132 -1.11 5.57 -5.56
C GLN A 132 0.15 5.76 -6.41
N ASN A 133 0.97 4.72 -6.55
CA ASN A 133 2.20 4.79 -7.35
C ASN A 133 1.95 4.74 -8.86
N ALA A 134 0.73 4.44 -9.31
CA ALA A 134 0.34 4.53 -10.71
C ALA A 134 0.06 5.97 -11.16
N VAL A 135 -0.09 6.91 -10.21
CA VAL A 135 -0.39 8.32 -10.46
C VAL A 135 0.91 9.14 -10.50
N PRO A 136 1.10 10.05 -11.47
CA PRO A 136 2.27 10.92 -11.52
C PRO A 136 2.49 11.70 -10.22
N ILE A 137 3.75 11.84 -9.79
CA ILE A 137 4.08 12.47 -8.50
C ILE A 137 3.51 13.88 -8.33
N LEU A 138 3.53 14.70 -9.38
CA LEU A 138 2.98 16.07 -9.34
C LEU A 138 1.47 16.07 -9.04
N ASP A 139 0.73 15.11 -9.61
CA ASP A 139 -0.70 14.97 -9.34
C ASP A 139 -0.94 14.50 -7.90
N ARG A 140 -0.11 13.59 -7.38
CA ARG A 140 -0.17 13.16 -5.98
C ARG A 140 0.10 14.32 -5.03
N CYS A 141 1.14 15.12 -5.29
CA CYS A 141 1.43 16.34 -4.54
C CYS A 141 0.25 17.31 -4.55
N ARG A 142 -0.38 17.53 -5.71
CA ARG A 142 -1.52 18.44 -5.85
C ARG A 142 -2.73 17.95 -5.05
N VAL A 143 -3.07 16.67 -5.17
CA VAL A 143 -4.18 16.07 -4.41
C VAL A 143 -3.91 16.16 -2.90
N MET A 144 -2.69 15.82 -2.48
CA MET A 144 -2.30 15.88 -1.07
C MET A 144 -2.34 17.32 -0.52
N ARG A 145 -1.80 18.30 -1.28
CA ARG A 145 -1.86 19.73 -0.92
C ARG A 145 -3.31 20.20 -0.79
N ASN A 146 -4.18 19.81 -1.71
CA ASN A 146 -5.60 20.16 -1.64
C ASN A 146 -6.26 19.55 -0.40
N ALA A 147 -5.96 18.29 -0.06
CA ALA A 147 -6.47 17.67 1.16
C ALA A 147 -6.04 18.46 2.42
N PHE A 148 -4.78 18.91 2.49
CA PHE A 148 -4.33 19.76 3.60
C PHE A 148 -4.98 21.14 3.61
N LEU A 149 -5.18 21.77 2.45
CA LEU A 149 -5.89 23.06 2.35
C LEU A 149 -7.32 22.93 2.89
N TRP A 150 -8.05 21.88 2.48
CA TRP A 150 -9.39 21.59 3.00
C TRP A 150 -9.39 21.31 4.50
N ALA A 151 -8.45 20.49 4.97
CA ALA A 151 -8.33 20.17 6.38
C ALA A 151 -8.00 21.42 7.22
N VAL A 152 -7.03 22.24 6.80
CA VAL A 152 -6.68 23.47 7.51
C VAL A 152 -7.80 24.50 7.44
N ALA A 153 -8.50 24.64 6.32
CA ALA A 153 -9.66 25.51 6.24
C ALA A 153 -10.76 25.08 7.23
N LYS A 154 -10.92 23.77 7.43
CA LYS A 154 -11.89 23.19 8.36
C LYS A 154 -11.47 23.34 9.83
N PHE A 155 -10.23 23.01 10.18
CA PHE A 155 -9.76 22.92 11.58
C PHE A 155 -9.08 24.20 12.10
N GLY A 156 -8.59 25.04 11.20
CA GLY A 156 -7.84 26.25 11.52
C GLY A 156 -6.49 25.98 12.19
N VAL A 157 -5.67 27.00 12.27
CA VAL A 157 -4.34 26.92 12.90
C VAL A 157 -4.27 27.90 14.05
N ASP A 158 -3.94 27.42 15.24
CA ASP A 158 -3.59 28.29 16.36
C ASP A 158 -2.16 28.80 16.18
N ILE A 159 -2.02 30.10 15.94
CA ILE A 159 -0.73 30.71 15.64
C ILE A 159 0.19 30.75 16.86
N ASN A 160 -0.36 30.89 18.06
CA ASN A 160 0.43 30.91 19.28
C ASN A 160 0.75 29.48 19.73
N GLY A 161 -0.12 28.51 19.43
CA GLY A 161 0.16 27.08 19.53
C GLY A 161 1.26 26.58 18.58
N CYS A 162 1.70 27.39 17.61
CA CYS A 162 2.84 27.08 16.75
C CYS A 162 4.20 27.35 17.42
N HIS A 163 4.23 27.90 18.64
CA HIS A 163 5.46 28.10 19.41
C HIS A 163 6.19 26.76 19.60
N ARG A 164 7.52 26.78 19.58
CA ARG A 164 8.31 25.58 19.88
C ARG A 164 8.18 25.27 21.36
N MET A 165 7.69 24.09 21.73
CA MET A 165 7.83 23.63 23.11
C MET A 165 9.33 23.46 23.37
N CYS A 166 9.80 23.98 24.51
CA CYS A 166 11.20 23.96 24.92
C CYS A 166 11.80 22.54 24.97
N ASP A 167 10.93 21.53 25.10
CA ASP A 167 11.29 20.12 25.28
C ASP A 167 11.54 19.36 23.96
N ASP A 168 11.17 19.93 22.80
CA ASP A 168 11.35 19.25 21.50
C ASP A 168 12.81 19.30 20.97
N GLY A 169 13.73 19.93 21.70
CA GLY A 169 15.14 20.05 21.33
C GLY A 169 15.42 21.12 20.26
N PRO A 170 16.69 21.51 20.06
CA PRO A 170 17.06 22.69 19.28
C PRO A 170 16.77 22.59 17.77
N GLN A 171 16.54 21.38 17.24
CA GLN A 171 16.28 21.13 15.82
C GLN A 171 14.82 20.79 15.48
N ALA A 172 13.91 20.73 16.47
CA ALA A 172 12.52 20.40 16.20
C ALA A 172 11.77 21.51 15.47
N ILE A 173 11.00 21.10 14.47
CA ILE A 173 9.99 21.92 13.82
C ILE A 173 8.69 21.67 14.57
N SER A 174 8.10 22.73 15.15
CA SER A 174 6.75 22.65 15.72
C SER A 174 5.80 22.01 14.70
N THR A 175 5.19 20.89 15.08
CA THR A 175 4.30 20.12 14.19
C THR A 175 3.12 20.99 13.77
N ALA A 176 2.60 21.79 14.71
CA ALA A 176 1.57 22.80 14.47
C ALA A 176 1.99 23.88 13.46
N ALA A 177 3.23 24.38 13.53
CA ALA A 177 3.72 25.39 12.59
C ALA A 177 3.76 24.90 11.12
N SER A 178 3.80 23.59 10.92
CA SER A 178 3.83 22.99 9.57
C SER A 178 2.50 23.14 8.84
N LEU A 179 1.39 23.36 9.58
CA LEU A 179 0.06 23.61 9.03
C LEU A 179 -0.08 24.99 8.39
N LEU A 180 0.70 25.98 8.83
CA LEU A 180 0.60 27.36 8.35
C LEU A 180 0.82 27.46 6.83
N GLN A 181 1.60 26.55 6.23
CA GLN A 181 1.82 26.57 4.77
C GLN A 181 0.56 26.22 3.96
N PHE A 182 -0.41 25.60 4.61
CA PHE A 182 -1.70 25.22 4.04
C PHE A 182 -2.84 26.15 4.49
N VAL A 183 -2.53 27.24 5.20
CA VAL A 183 -3.50 28.32 5.40
C VAL A 183 -3.64 29.08 4.06
N PRO A 184 -4.88 29.31 3.57
CA PRO A 184 -5.11 30.08 2.37
C PRO A 184 -4.37 31.42 2.39
N GLY A 185 -3.62 31.73 1.33
CA GLY A 185 -2.85 32.97 1.18
C GLY A 185 -1.39 32.95 1.71
N LEU A 186 -1.01 32.04 2.62
CA LEU A 186 0.34 32.04 3.21
C LEU A 186 1.39 31.31 2.36
N GLY A 187 1.14 30.05 2.01
CA GLY A 187 2.14 29.19 1.37
C GLY A 187 3.42 28.99 2.21
N PRO A 188 4.39 28.17 1.75
CA PRO A 188 5.52 27.75 2.60
C PRO A 188 6.47 28.88 3.03
N LYS A 189 6.65 29.91 2.19
CA LYS A 189 7.58 31.02 2.46
C LYS A 189 7.02 31.96 3.53
N ARG A 190 5.77 32.43 3.40
CA ARG A 190 5.16 33.33 4.38
C ARG A 190 4.88 32.61 5.68
N ALA A 191 4.41 31.36 5.62
CA ALA A 191 4.17 30.52 6.80
C ALA A 191 5.40 30.42 7.71
N ARG A 192 6.59 30.17 7.17
CA ARG A 192 7.82 30.08 7.97
C ARG A 192 8.14 31.40 8.68
N LYS A 193 8.01 32.51 7.96
CA LYS A 193 8.34 33.84 8.49
C LYS A 193 7.32 34.27 9.54
N LEU A 194 6.04 34.00 9.31
CA LEU A 194 4.98 34.24 10.28
C LEU A 194 5.16 33.38 11.53
N ALA A 195 5.48 32.08 11.37
CA ALA A 195 5.79 31.20 12.50
C ALA A 195 6.99 31.71 13.30
N ALA A 196 8.06 32.17 12.63
CA ALA A 196 9.23 32.72 13.30
C ALA A 196 8.90 34.00 14.08
N PHE A 197 8.05 34.88 13.52
CA PHE A 197 7.56 36.08 14.18
C PHE A 197 6.76 35.75 15.44
N ALA A 198 5.75 34.86 15.32
CA ALA A 198 4.92 34.41 16.43
C ALA A 198 5.71 33.66 17.52
N ASN A 199 6.81 32.99 17.14
CA ASN A 199 7.67 32.29 18.08
C ASN A 199 8.49 33.25 18.97
N VAL A 200 8.79 34.46 18.50
CA VAL A 200 9.50 35.47 19.31
C VAL A 200 8.52 36.24 20.19
N ARG A 201 7.35 36.56 19.64
CA ARG A 201 6.31 37.32 20.32
C ARG A 201 4.94 36.70 20.02
N PRO A 202 4.26 36.11 21.02
CA PRO A 202 2.89 35.68 20.84
C PRO A 202 2.00 36.83 20.37
N LEU A 203 1.06 36.51 19.48
CA LEU A 203 0.13 37.48 18.92
C LEU A 203 -1.05 37.66 19.88
N SER A 204 -1.49 38.89 20.08
CA SER A 204 -2.66 39.22 20.92
C SER A 204 -3.96 39.30 20.11
N SER A 205 -3.85 39.54 18.80
CA SER A 205 -4.99 39.60 17.88
C SER A 205 -4.61 39.13 16.47
N ARG A 206 -5.60 38.82 15.62
CA ARG A 206 -5.36 38.52 14.19
C ARG A 206 -4.70 39.69 13.49
N GLU A 207 -5.12 40.92 13.80
CA GLU A 207 -4.57 42.15 13.23
C GLU A 207 -3.03 42.24 13.37
N ALA A 208 -2.48 41.69 14.45
CA ALA A 208 -1.03 41.63 14.67
C ALA A 208 -0.28 40.80 13.60
N ILE A 209 -0.96 39.93 12.84
CA ILE A 209 -0.36 39.16 11.73
C ILE A 209 0.18 40.09 10.64
N ARG A 210 -0.48 41.22 10.38
CA ARG A 210 -0.01 42.24 9.40
C ARG A 210 1.34 42.84 9.79
N GLN A 211 1.68 42.82 11.08
CA GLN A 211 2.91 43.41 11.60
C GLN A 211 4.13 42.51 11.42
N ALA A 212 3.98 41.30 10.87
CA ALA A 212 5.08 40.38 10.61
C ALA A 212 5.98 40.91 9.48
N PRO A 213 7.15 41.50 9.78
CA PRO A 213 7.87 42.38 8.85
C PRO A 213 8.39 41.63 7.62
N ASP A 214 8.88 40.41 7.81
CA ASP A 214 9.46 39.63 6.71
C ASP A 214 8.41 38.79 5.96
N ALA A 215 7.25 38.53 6.57
CA ALA A 215 6.24 37.63 6.01
C ALA A 215 5.52 38.21 4.78
N ALA A 216 5.62 39.53 4.56
CA ALA A 216 4.98 40.24 3.44
C ALA A 216 3.48 39.90 3.33
N ILE A 217 2.77 40.11 4.44
CA ILE A 217 1.31 39.95 4.53
C ILE A 217 0.67 41.25 4.01
N SER A 218 0.23 41.25 2.76
CA SER A 218 -0.61 42.33 2.22
C SER A 218 -2.05 42.17 2.69
N ASP A 219 -2.90 43.19 2.50
CA ASP A 219 -4.32 43.12 2.87
C ASP A 219 -5.03 41.93 2.22
N LEU A 220 -4.81 41.69 0.92
CA LEU A 220 -5.34 40.51 0.24
C LEU A 220 -4.91 39.18 0.89
N VAL A 221 -3.69 39.10 1.42
CA VAL A 221 -3.19 37.87 2.06
C VAL A 221 -3.82 37.71 3.43
N PHE A 222 -3.94 38.82 4.15
CA PHE A 222 -4.64 38.85 5.42
C PHE A 222 -6.09 38.39 5.25
N ASP A 223 -6.83 39.00 4.33
CA ASP A 223 -8.24 38.69 4.07
C ASP A 223 -8.44 37.21 3.67
N ASN A 224 -7.47 36.63 2.96
CA ASN A 224 -7.52 35.21 2.63
C ASN A 224 -7.24 34.30 3.84
N CYS A 225 -6.40 34.72 4.79
CA CYS A 225 -5.90 33.85 5.85
C CYS A 225 -6.62 34.02 7.20
N ALA A 226 -7.18 35.19 7.49
CA ALA A 226 -7.55 35.60 8.84
C ALA A 226 -8.62 34.69 9.46
N GLY A 227 -9.63 34.29 8.70
CA GLY A 227 -10.69 33.38 9.17
C GLY A 227 -10.22 31.97 9.54
N PHE A 228 -9.01 31.59 9.12
CA PHE A 228 -8.44 30.26 9.37
C PHE A 228 -7.36 30.25 10.45
N ILE A 229 -6.97 31.43 10.96
CA ILE A 229 -5.96 31.56 12.01
C ILE A 229 -6.66 31.86 13.33
N ARG A 230 -6.35 31.09 14.36
CA ARG A 230 -6.81 31.32 15.74
C ARG A 230 -5.70 32.00 16.51
N VAL A 231 -6.08 32.93 17.37
CA VAL A 231 -5.16 33.59 18.30
C VAL A 231 -5.61 33.25 19.71
N ARG A 232 -4.88 32.37 20.38
CA ARG A 232 -5.13 31.99 21.78
C ARG A 232 -4.13 32.61 22.71
N ASP A 233 -4.55 32.98 23.91
CA ASP A 233 -3.66 33.61 24.87
C ASP A 233 -2.52 32.66 25.26
N ALA A 234 -1.28 33.12 25.11
CA ALA A 234 -0.10 32.26 25.19
C ALA A 234 0.43 32.07 26.62
N PHE A 235 -0.03 32.85 27.62
CA PHE A 235 0.70 32.98 28.89
C PHE A 235 -0.14 33.37 30.14
N LYS A 236 -1.33 32.78 30.40
CA LYS A 236 -1.96 32.95 31.74
C LYS A 236 -2.46 31.63 32.35
N SER A 237 -1.93 31.35 33.54
CA SER A 237 -2.01 30.14 34.37
C SER A 237 -3.37 29.82 34.97
N SER A 238 -4.47 30.21 34.33
CA SER A 238 -5.80 29.79 34.80
C SER A 238 -6.07 28.37 34.29
N PRO A 239 -6.66 27.48 35.12
CA PRO A 239 -7.13 26.19 34.63
C PRO A 239 -8.15 26.45 33.51
N PRO A 240 -8.05 25.74 32.37
CA PRO A 240 -8.94 25.95 31.25
C PRO A 240 -10.40 25.66 31.66
N VAL A 241 -11.34 26.45 31.17
CA VAL A 241 -12.77 26.21 31.35
C VAL A 241 -13.21 25.15 30.36
N THR A 242 -13.50 23.94 30.82
CA THR A 242 -14.10 22.90 29.98
C THR A 242 -15.51 23.33 29.56
N LEU A 243 -15.75 23.49 28.26
CA LEU A 243 -17.10 23.76 27.74
C LEU A 243 -17.98 22.51 27.94
N SER A 244 -18.82 22.49 28.97
CA SER A 244 -19.93 21.54 29.04
C SER A 244 -21.17 22.16 28.42
N VAL A 245 -21.37 21.99 27.12
CA VAL A 245 -22.62 22.39 26.47
C VAL A 245 -23.59 21.19 26.51
N ASN A 246 -24.63 21.29 27.34
CA ASN A 246 -25.84 20.45 27.32
C ASN A 246 -25.68 18.92 27.34
N GLY A 247 -24.71 18.35 28.07
CA GLY A 247 -24.72 16.89 28.34
C GLY A 247 -24.71 15.97 27.12
N TYR A 248 -24.44 16.49 25.91
CA TYR A 248 -24.30 15.68 24.70
C TYR A 248 -22.88 15.14 24.63
N VAL A 249 -22.67 14.05 25.37
CA VAL A 249 -21.50 13.18 25.26
C VAL A 249 -21.59 12.43 23.93
N TYR A 250 -20.58 12.60 23.07
CA TYR A 250 -20.50 11.87 21.80
C TYR A 250 -20.47 10.35 22.06
N GLY A 251 -21.50 9.68 21.55
CA GLY A 251 -21.52 8.27 21.11
C GLY A 251 -21.04 7.20 22.09
N LYS A 252 -21.98 6.53 22.78
CA LYS A 252 -22.03 5.09 23.17
C LYS A 252 -20.75 4.31 23.54
N THR A 253 -19.62 4.94 23.81
CA THR A 253 -18.34 4.28 24.13
C THR A 253 -17.84 4.62 25.54
N GLY A 254 -18.65 5.29 26.37
CA GLY A 254 -18.29 5.54 27.77
C GLY A 254 -17.15 6.53 27.98
N ILE A 255 -16.82 7.31 26.94
CA ILE A 255 -15.79 8.33 27.01
C ILE A 255 -16.45 9.64 27.48
N GLU A 256 -16.35 9.92 28.77
CA GLU A 256 -16.75 11.19 29.39
C GLU A 256 -16.04 12.40 28.71
N PRO A 257 -16.64 13.61 28.71
CA PRO A 257 -16.17 14.81 27.97
C PRO A 257 -14.72 15.23 28.21
N GLU A 258 -14.13 14.77 29.32
CA GLU A 258 -12.74 14.98 29.73
C GLU A 258 -11.70 14.31 28.80
N HIS A 259 -12.14 13.55 27.80
CA HIS A 259 -11.28 12.93 26.78
C HIS A 259 -11.42 13.54 25.38
N CYS A 260 -12.24 14.58 25.21
CA CYS A 260 -12.16 15.42 24.01
C CYS A 260 -10.86 16.25 24.10
N PHE A 261 -10.00 16.17 23.07
CA PHE A 261 -8.70 16.82 23.01
C PHE A 261 -8.68 18.20 23.70
N GLU A 262 -7.86 18.32 24.77
CA GLU A 262 -7.66 19.52 25.59
C GLU A 262 -7.50 20.81 24.77
N GLU A 263 -7.02 20.70 23.53
CA GLU A 263 -6.78 21.83 22.65
C GLU A 263 -8.06 22.54 22.17
N VAL A 264 -9.26 21.97 22.28
CA VAL A 264 -10.49 22.64 21.82
C VAL A 264 -11.01 23.67 22.84
N PHE A 265 -10.67 23.52 24.12
CA PHE A 265 -11.41 24.17 25.22
C PHE A 265 -10.59 25.14 26.09
N ARG A 266 -9.33 25.43 25.76
CA ARG A 266 -8.57 26.48 26.48
C ARG A 266 -8.92 27.87 25.95
N PHE A 267 -10.07 28.41 26.36
CA PHE A 267 -10.49 29.78 26.08
C PHE A 267 -10.73 30.52 27.39
N ASN A 268 -10.15 31.72 27.50
CA ASN A 268 -10.51 32.66 28.54
C ASN A 268 -10.84 33.99 27.86
N PRO A 269 -12.12 34.31 27.61
CA PRO A 269 -12.52 35.52 26.91
C PRO A 269 -12.06 36.78 27.66
N SER A 270 -12.02 36.74 29.00
CA SER A 270 -11.70 37.89 29.86
C SER A 270 -10.30 38.49 29.66
N VAL A 271 -9.39 37.77 29.00
CA VAL A 271 -8.01 38.21 28.75
C VAL A 271 -7.70 38.45 27.27
N ALA A 272 -8.65 38.20 26.37
CA ALA A 272 -8.46 38.37 24.93
C ALA A 272 -8.66 39.82 24.49
N GLU A 273 -7.75 40.34 23.65
CA GLU A 273 -7.88 41.67 23.04
C GLU A 273 -9.08 41.72 22.07
N CYS A 274 -9.28 40.63 21.30
CA CYS A 274 -10.48 40.42 20.52
C CYS A 274 -11.03 39.00 20.76
N PRO A 275 -12.18 38.83 21.44
CA PRO A 275 -12.75 37.51 21.73
C PRO A 275 -13.20 36.76 20.47
N LEU A 276 -13.50 37.49 19.38
CA LEU A 276 -13.91 36.89 18.10
C LEU A 276 -12.74 36.25 17.34
N ASP A 277 -11.48 36.54 17.69
CA ASP A 277 -10.30 35.86 17.12
C ASP A 277 -10.23 34.36 17.50
N PHE A 278 -11.00 33.96 18.51
CA PHE A 278 -11.19 32.56 18.89
C PHE A 278 -12.24 31.84 18.03
N THR A 279 -12.96 32.52 17.15
CA THR A 279 -14.03 31.93 16.31
C THR A 279 -13.60 31.74 14.85
N ARG A 280 -14.42 31.11 14.00
CA ARG A 280 -14.23 31.15 12.53
C ARG A 280 -14.72 32.43 11.88
N ILE A 281 -15.31 33.35 12.63
CA ILE A 281 -15.86 34.60 12.09
C ILE A 281 -14.70 35.40 11.52
N HIS A 282 -14.81 35.78 10.26
CA HIS A 282 -13.80 36.58 9.58
C HIS A 282 -13.81 38.02 10.14
N PRO A 283 -12.67 38.73 10.28
CA PRO A 283 -12.64 40.11 10.75
C PRO A 283 -13.55 41.08 9.97
N ALA A 284 -13.75 40.84 8.67
CA ALA A 284 -14.70 41.60 7.84
C ALA A 284 -16.17 41.50 8.31
N HIS A 285 -16.50 40.54 9.17
CA HIS A 285 -17.85 40.27 9.67
C HIS A 285 -17.96 40.44 11.20
N TYR A 286 -16.97 41.06 11.86
CA TYR A 286 -17.05 41.34 13.30
C TYR A 286 -18.19 42.28 13.68
N SER A 287 -18.48 43.28 12.84
CA SER A 287 -19.63 44.15 13.01
C SER A 287 -20.96 43.38 13.05
N MET A 288 -21.09 42.30 12.28
CA MET A 288 -22.27 41.42 12.31
C MET A 288 -22.37 40.69 13.65
N ALA A 289 -21.27 40.11 14.13
CA ALA A 289 -21.24 39.44 15.42
C ALA A 289 -21.53 40.39 16.60
N TRP A 290 -20.96 41.61 16.58
CA TRP A 290 -21.23 42.64 17.58
C TRP A 290 -22.69 43.08 17.60
N ALA A 291 -23.33 43.20 16.42
CA ALA A 291 -24.75 43.53 16.32
C ALA A 291 -25.63 42.42 16.90
N VAL A 292 -25.33 41.14 16.59
CA VAL A 292 -26.03 39.99 17.17
C VAL A 292 -25.91 39.97 18.69
N VAL A 293 -24.69 40.14 19.23
CA VAL A 293 -24.47 40.16 20.69
C VAL A 293 -25.13 41.36 21.35
N SER A 294 -25.06 42.55 20.77
CA SER A 294 -25.73 43.74 21.32
C SER A 294 -27.25 43.56 21.36
N ARG A 295 -27.83 42.97 20.31
CA ARG A 295 -29.26 42.65 20.27
C ARG A 295 -29.67 41.60 21.31
N MET A 296 -28.85 40.57 21.50
CA MET A 296 -29.05 39.54 22.53
C MET A 296 -29.02 40.11 23.96
N LEU A 297 -28.19 41.12 24.20
CA LEU A 297 -28.07 41.82 25.48
C LEU A 297 -29.04 43.00 25.62
N GLU A 298 -29.93 43.22 24.64
CA GLU A 298 -30.87 44.35 24.59
C GLU A 298 -30.18 45.74 24.66
N LEU A 299 -28.97 45.84 24.11
CA LEU A 299 -28.16 47.07 24.07
C LEU A 299 -28.20 47.72 22.68
N GLU A 300 -28.07 49.05 22.64
CA GLU A 300 -27.87 49.79 21.39
C GLU A 300 -26.51 49.48 20.77
N ASN A 301 -26.43 49.48 19.43
CA ASN A 301 -25.17 49.24 18.72
C ASN A 301 -24.15 50.34 19.05
N SER A 302 -22.90 49.95 19.31
CA SER A 302 -21.78 50.88 19.53
C SER A 302 -20.80 50.83 18.36
N ALA A 303 -20.22 51.99 18.03
CA ALA A 303 -19.11 52.08 17.08
C ALA A 303 -17.74 51.85 17.74
N ASP A 304 -17.69 51.87 19.08
CA ASP A 304 -16.47 51.59 19.85
C ASP A 304 -16.20 50.08 19.86
N LYS A 305 -15.10 49.68 19.20
CA LYS A 305 -14.68 48.28 19.10
C LYS A 305 -14.35 47.67 20.47
N ASP A 306 -13.79 48.45 21.40
CA ASP A 306 -13.39 47.95 22.70
C ASP A 306 -14.62 47.73 23.59
N GLU A 307 -15.63 48.58 23.47
CA GLU A 307 -16.95 48.35 24.08
C GLU A 307 -17.62 47.09 23.50
N CYS A 308 -17.66 46.96 22.18
CA CYS A 308 -18.22 45.78 21.51
C CYS A 308 -17.50 44.49 21.91
N ASN A 309 -16.17 44.48 21.97
CA ASN A 309 -15.39 43.33 22.43
C ASN A 309 -15.69 42.99 23.89
N ARG A 310 -15.81 43.99 24.79
CA ARG A 310 -16.22 43.75 26.19
C ARG A 310 -17.61 43.12 26.29
N ARG A 311 -18.57 43.53 25.46
CA ARG A 311 -19.90 42.90 25.39
C ARG A 311 -19.82 41.44 24.96
N VAL A 312 -18.96 41.12 23.97
CA VAL A 312 -18.73 39.74 23.53
C VAL A 312 -18.07 38.90 24.62
N VAL A 313 -17.12 39.46 25.37
CA VAL A 313 -16.52 38.80 26.54
C VAL A 313 -17.59 38.46 27.57
N ASN A 314 -18.40 39.44 27.98
CA ASN A 314 -19.49 39.23 28.93
C ASN A 314 -20.49 38.18 28.42
N PHE A 315 -20.84 38.23 27.14
CA PHE A 315 -21.71 37.25 26.51
C PHE A 315 -21.14 35.83 26.63
N PHE A 316 -19.85 35.63 26.33
CA PHE A 316 -19.21 34.31 26.49
C PHE A 316 -19.07 33.88 27.95
N ASP A 317 -18.77 34.81 28.87
CA ASP A 317 -18.70 34.51 30.30
C ASP A 317 -20.06 34.05 30.86
N THR A 318 -21.16 34.69 30.43
CA THR A 318 -22.52 34.22 30.75
C THR A 318 -22.78 32.87 30.09
N LEU A 319 -22.54 32.74 28.78
CA LEU A 319 -22.82 31.52 28.01
C LEU A 319 -22.08 30.28 28.54
N PHE A 320 -20.85 30.44 29.02
CA PHE A 320 -19.99 29.36 29.52
C PHE A 320 -20.00 29.26 31.05
N GLY A 321 -20.82 30.06 31.74
CA GLY A 321 -21.07 29.95 33.18
C GLY A 321 -21.85 28.69 33.57
N LYS A 322 -22.23 28.56 34.85
CA LYS A 322 -23.02 27.42 35.37
C LYS A 322 -24.52 27.74 35.53
N SER A 323 -25.02 28.79 34.90
CA SER A 323 -26.37 29.35 35.10
C SER A 323 -27.43 28.76 34.17
N GLU A 324 -28.69 28.80 34.62
CA GLU A 324 -29.88 28.49 33.78
C GLU A 324 -30.02 29.47 32.59
N GLU A 325 -29.52 30.70 32.74
CA GLU A 325 -29.47 31.74 31.70
C GLU A 325 -28.81 31.26 30.39
N ASN A 326 -27.90 30.29 30.46
CA ASN A 326 -27.18 29.75 29.29
C ASN A 326 -28.13 29.05 28.31
N SER A 327 -29.15 28.34 28.82
CA SER A 327 -30.08 27.58 28.00
C SER A 327 -31.00 28.50 27.19
N GLU A 328 -31.45 29.60 27.82
CA GLU A 328 -32.27 30.61 27.16
C GLU A 328 -31.48 31.41 26.12
N LEU A 329 -30.23 31.81 26.43
CA LEU A 329 -29.34 32.47 25.46
C LEU A 329 -29.07 31.59 24.24
N LEU A 330 -28.80 30.29 24.44
CA LEU A 330 -28.58 29.34 23.35
C LEU A 330 -29.85 29.12 22.50
N ALA A 331 -31.02 29.04 23.12
CA ALA A 331 -32.29 28.91 22.41
C ALA A 331 -32.67 30.20 21.65
N ASN A 332 -32.22 31.35 22.12
CA ASN A 332 -32.48 32.66 21.51
C ASN A 332 -31.52 33.01 20.37
N LEU A 333 -30.34 32.41 20.31
CA LEU A 333 -29.48 32.43 19.12
C LEU A 333 -30.13 31.57 18.04
N SER A 334 -31.02 32.11 17.20
CA SER A 334 -31.61 31.43 16.04
C SER A 334 -31.72 32.35 14.84
N PHE A 335 -31.60 31.79 13.63
CA PHE A 335 -31.57 32.58 12.40
C PHE A 335 -32.80 33.48 12.24
N ASP A 336 -33.99 32.95 12.52
CA ASP A 336 -35.27 33.65 12.38
C ASP A 336 -35.34 34.96 13.20
N LYS A 337 -34.65 35.01 14.34
CA LYS A 337 -34.64 36.15 15.26
C LYS A 337 -33.70 37.29 14.84
N PHE A 338 -32.81 37.04 13.89
CA PHE A 338 -31.79 38.01 13.44
C PHE A 338 -31.85 38.30 11.93
N HIS A 339 -32.85 37.78 11.22
CA HIS A 339 -32.99 38.02 9.78
C HIS A 339 -33.29 39.50 9.45
N ASP A 340 -33.77 40.29 10.42
CA ASP A 340 -34.06 41.72 10.27
C ASP A 340 -32.79 42.59 10.30
N ILE A 341 -31.68 42.05 10.83
CA ILE A 341 -30.36 42.71 10.82
C ILE A 341 -29.80 42.87 9.39
N VAL A 342 -30.37 42.16 8.40
CA VAL A 342 -30.01 42.22 6.96
C VAL A 342 -29.87 43.65 6.45
N GLY A 343 -30.74 44.57 6.88
CA GLY A 343 -30.76 45.95 6.37
C GLY A 343 -29.52 46.79 6.66
N HIS A 344 -28.60 46.32 7.51
CA HIS A 344 -27.43 47.08 7.96
C HIS A 344 -26.11 46.62 7.32
N PHE A 345 -26.11 45.56 6.50
CA PHE A 345 -24.90 44.97 5.93
C PHE A 345 -24.98 44.91 4.41
N GLU A 346 -24.01 45.53 3.73
CA GLU A 346 -23.85 45.45 2.28
C GLU A 346 -23.22 44.09 1.90
N LEU A 347 -24.05 43.06 1.70
CA LEU A 347 -23.61 41.81 1.08
C LEU A 347 -24.24 41.69 -0.31
N ASP A 348 -23.42 41.34 -1.30
CA ASP A 348 -23.76 41.25 -2.72
C ASP A 348 -24.98 40.34 -3.05
N SER A 349 -25.33 39.40 -2.16
CA SER A 349 -26.51 38.54 -2.32
C SER A 349 -27.09 38.08 -0.98
N GLN A 350 -28.42 37.92 -0.94
CA GLN A 350 -29.14 37.44 0.25
C GLN A 350 -28.66 36.06 0.70
N ASP A 351 -28.33 35.17 -0.24
CA ASP A 351 -27.82 33.83 0.09
C ASP A 351 -26.47 33.90 0.82
N ARG A 352 -25.58 34.81 0.40
CA ARG A 352 -24.28 35.02 1.06
C ARG A 352 -24.47 35.59 2.46
N PHE A 353 -25.43 36.50 2.63
CA PHE A 353 -25.81 36.99 3.95
C PHE A 353 -26.27 35.83 4.85
N ASN A 354 -27.20 35.01 4.35
CA ASN A 354 -27.80 33.94 5.14
C ASN A 354 -26.73 32.94 5.61
N SER A 355 -25.84 32.49 4.72
CA SER A 355 -24.74 31.59 5.10
C SER A 355 -23.73 32.21 6.07
N THR A 356 -23.43 33.51 5.91
CA THR A 356 -22.50 34.21 6.80
C THR A 356 -23.09 34.38 8.20
N MET A 357 -24.38 34.77 8.29
CA MET A 357 -25.09 34.91 9.54
C MET A 357 -25.23 33.57 10.25
N GLU A 358 -25.53 32.49 9.53
CA GLU A 358 -25.60 31.15 10.11
C GLU A 358 -24.25 30.71 10.69
N LEU A 359 -23.14 30.97 9.99
CA LEU A 359 -21.78 30.75 10.51
C LEU A 359 -21.52 31.58 11.78
N VAL A 360 -21.87 32.87 11.78
CA VAL A 360 -21.72 33.76 12.94
C VAL A 360 -22.50 33.22 14.14
N LEU A 361 -23.76 32.85 13.96
CA LEU A 361 -24.60 32.29 15.01
C LEU A 361 -24.05 30.95 15.52
N GLN A 362 -23.59 30.07 14.62
CA GLN A 362 -22.97 28.80 15.00
C GLN A 362 -21.72 29.01 15.86
N GLU A 363 -20.84 29.92 15.44
CA GLU A 363 -19.59 30.20 16.13
C GLU A 363 -19.79 30.95 17.45
N LEU A 364 -20.82 31.79 17.57
CA LEU A 364 -21.20 32.40 18.86
C LEU A 364 -21.79 31.38 19.83
N ARG A 365 -22.53 30.37 19.34
CA ARG A 365 -23.03 29.27 20.19
C ARG A 365 -21.89 28.39 20.70
N ALA A 366 -20.97 28.02 19.80
CA ALA A 366 -19.86 27.13 20.15
C ALA A 366 -18.68 27.36 19.18
N PRO A 367 -17.69 28.20 19.56
CA PRO A 367 -16.56 28.53 18.70
C PRO A 367 -15.78 27.30 18.25
N TRP A 368 -15.49 27.21 16.94
CA TRP A 368 -14.84 26.06 16.28
C TRP A 368 -15.46 24.69 16.57
N MET A 369 -16.68 24.63 17.10
CA MET A 369 -17.34 23.37 17.38
C MET A 369 -17.55 22.62 16.08
N MET A 370 -17.11 21.37 16.08
CA MET A 370 -17.21 20.49 14.93
C MET A 370 -17.94 19.22 15.31
N ASN A 371 -18.79 18.76 14.40
CA ASN A 371 -19.23 17.37 14.39
C ASN A 371 -18.17 16.54 13.64
N VAL A 372 -17.04 16.31 14.31
CA VAL A 372 -16.01 15.37 13.83
C VAL A 372 -16.22 14.10 14.63
N ALA A 373 -16.39 12.99 13.92
CA ALA A 373 -16.47 11.69 14.57
C ALA A 373 -15.18 11.46 15.38
N PRO A 374 -15.27 10.92 16.61
CA PRO A 374 -14.09 10.52 17.36
C PRO A 374 -13.25 9.53 16.54
N TYR A 375 -11.97 9.39 16.87
CA TYR A 375 -11.13 8.39 16.23
C TYR A 375 -11.77 7.01 16.42
N THR A 376 -12.06 6.34 15.31
CA THR A 376 -12.53 4.95 15.32
C THR A 376 -11.30 4.05 15.15
N PRO A 377 -10.98 3.19 16.13
CA PRO A 377 -9.93 2.19 15.95
C PRO A 377 -10.28 1.25 14.80
N PRO A 378 -9.29 0.66 14.11
CA PRO A 378 -9.55 -0.32 13.07
C PRO A 378 -10.25 -1.54 13.68
N GLU A 379 -11.29 -2.02 13.02
CA GLU A 379 -12.10 -3.17 13.42
C GLU A 379 -12.31 -4.13 12.23
N GLY A 380 -12.74 -5.36 12.49
CA GLY A 380 -13.08 -6.35 11.46
C GLY A 380 -11.95 -6.58 10.44
N GLY A 381 -12.28 -6.50 9.15
CA GLY A 381 -11.36 -6.70 8.03
C GLY A 381 -10.18 -5.72 7.99
N GLU A 382 -10.37 -4.47 8.43
CA GLU A 382 -9.27 -3.49 8.49
C GLU A 382 -8.24 -3.91 9.53
N LEU A 383 -8.70 -4.29 10.73
CA LEU A 383 -7.81 -4.80 11.78
C LEU A 383 -7.15 -6.11 11.37
N PHE A 384 -7.89 -7.00 10.69
CA PHE A 384 -7.35 -8.24 10.13
C PHE A 384 -6.22 -7.95 9.14
N LYS A 385 -6.42 -7.01 8.21
CA LYS A 385 -5.40 -6.59 7.25
C LYS A 385 -4.16 -6.04 7.95
N LEU A 386 -4.33 -5.19 8.96
CA LEU A 386 -3.20 -4.66 9.72
C LEU A 386 -2.43 -5.78 10.46
N LEU A 387 -3.13 -6.67 11.17
CA LEU A 387 -2.51 -7.72 11.99
C LEU A 387 -1.91 -8.88 11.18
N THR A 388 -2.30 -9.05 9.91
CA THR A 388 -1.86 -10.19 9.07
C THR A 388 -1.11 -9.76 7.81
N SER A 389 -1.19 -8.49 7.42
CA SER A 389 -0.80 -7.97 6.09
C SER A 389 -1.53 -8.62 4.91
N LEU A 390 -2.63 -9.35 5.16
CA LEU A 390 -3.44 -9.98 4.13
C LEU A 390 -4.74 -9.20 3.93
N ASP A 391 -5.08 -8.91 2.69
CA ASP A 391 -6.37 -8.29 2.39
C ASP A 391 -7.48 -9.35 2.41
N GLU A 392 -8.58 -9.06 3.09
CA GLU A 392 -9.74 -9.94 3.15
C GLU A 392 -10.25 -10.31 1.75
N SER A 393 -10.21 -9.38 0.79
CA SER A 393 -10.64 -9.61 -0.59
C SER A 393 -9.74 -10.57 -1.39
N GLU A 394 -8.48 -10.74 -0.97
CA GLU A 394 -7.54 -11.69 -1.59
C GLU A 394 -7.66 -13.10 -1.00
N VAL A 395 -8.21 -13.20 0.22
CA VAL A 395 -8.23 -14.44 1.01
C VAL A 395 -9.62 -15.09 1.01
N LEU A 396 -10.70 -14.31 1.03
CA LEU A 396 -12.06 -14.85 1.00
C LEU A 396 -12.34 -15.65 -0.27
N ASP A 397 -13.15 -16.70 -0.12
CA ASP A 397 -13.56 -17.62 -1.19
C ASP A 397 -12.37 -18.32 -1.88
N THR A 398 -11.22 -18.42 -1.20
CA THR A 398 -10.07 -19.19 -1.68
C THR A 398 -9.96 -20.53 -0.96
N LEU A 399 -9.39 -21.51 -1.66
CA LEU A 399 -9.11 -22.84 -1.10
C LEU A 399 -7.73 -22.82 -0.44
N THR A 400 -7.65 -23.30 0.81
CA THR A 400 -6.40 -23.49 1.55
C THR A 400 -6.35 -24.91 2.11
N ASN A 401 -5.14 -25.49 2.17
CA ASN A 401 -4.94 -26.64 3.04
C ASN A 401 -4.89 -26.15 4.49
N ALA A 402 -5.43 -26.95 5.40
CA ALA A 402 -5.48 -26.65 6.81
C ALA A 402 -5.19 -27.91 7.62
N ARG A 403 -4.21 -27.84 8.51
CA ARG A 403 -3.83 -28.95 9.38
C ARG A 403 -4.63 -28.88 10.67
N VAL A 404 -5.29 -29.98 11.03
CA VAL A 404 -6.07 -30.13 12.26
C VAL A 404 -5.14 -30.16 13.46
N VAL A 405 -5.34 -29.24 14.40
CA VAL A 405 -4.54 -29.12 15.63
C VAL A 405 -5.35 -29.42 16.89
N GLY A 406 -6.68 -29.41 16.80
CA GLY A 406 -7.54 -29.79 17.92
C GLY A 406 -8.96 -30.06 17.46
N VAL A 407 -9.55 -31.12 18.01
CA VAL A 407 -10.91 -31.56 17.67
C VAL A 407 -11.78 -31.48 18.91
N GLN A 408 -12.96 -30.87 18.76
CA GLN A 408 -14.01 -30.80 19.77
C GLN A 408 -15.34 -31.07 19.07
N GLU A 409 -16.35 -31.53 19.81
CA GLU A 409 -17.65 -31.96 19.27
C GLU A 409 -18.26 -30.99 18.24
N ASN A 410 -18.26 -29.68 18.55
CA ASN A 410 -18.84 -28.66 17.68
C ASN A 410 -17.82 -27.78 16.92
N ARG A 411 -16.51 -27.96 17.17
CA ARG A 411 -15.48 -27.03 16.70
C ARG A 411 -14.15 -27.75 16.44
N ILE A 412 -13.69 -27.70 15.21
CA ILE A 412 -12.38 -28.17 14.79
C ILE A 412 -11.46 -26.96 14.66
N ARG A 413 -10.31 -26.99 15.34
CA ARG A 413 -9.26 -25.98 15.24
C ARG A 413 -8.22 -26.47 14.26
N VAL A 414 -7.86 -25.62 13.31
CA VAL A 414 -6.88 -25.90 12.26
C VAL A 414 -5.82 -24.80 12.22
N VAL A 415 -4.71 -25.05 11.55
CA VAL A 415 -3.73 -24.05 11.16
C VAL A 415 -3.62 -24.10 9.64
N THR A 416 -3.82 -22.98 8.97
CA THR A 416 -3.80 -22.88 7.51
C THR A 416 -2.38 -22.75 6.97
N GLU A 417 -2.20 -22.90 5.65
CA GLU A 417 -0.91 -22.65 4.97
C GLU A 417 -0.45 -21.20 5.06
N LEU A 418 -1.38 -20.26 5.31
CA LEU A 418 -1.10 -18.86 5.60
C LEU A 418 -0.53 -18.66 7.02
N ASN A 419 -0.27 -19.74 7.77
CA ASN A 419 0.14 -19.74 9.17
C ASN A 419 -0.83 -19.01 10.11
N LEU A 420 -2.10 -18.92 9.72
CA LEU A 420 -3.16 -18.34 10.55
C LEU A 420 -3.97 -19.46 11.23
N PRO A 421 -4.43 -19.25 12.48
CA PRO A 421 -5.34 -20.17 13.11
C PRO A 421 -6.68 -20.14 12.38
N GLY A 422 -7.26 -21.32 12.15
CA GLY A 422 -8.56 -21.48 11.51
C GLY A 422 -9.53 -22.26 12.39
N VAL A 423 -10.82 -22.07 12.14
CA VAL A 423 -11.90 -22.83 12.76
C VAL A 423 -12.83 -23.38 11.68
N ILE A 424 -13.16 -24.65 11.82
CA ILE A 424 -14.24 -25.31 11.06
C ILE A 424 -15.31 -25.69 12.08
N TRP A 425 -16.53 -25.18 11.90
CA TRP A 425 -17.67 -25.60 12.70
C TRP A 425 -18.13 -26.99 12.27
N SER A 426 -18.67 -27.80 13.19
CA SER A 426 -19.11 -29.17 12.84
C SER A 426 -20.15 -29.18 11.70
N ARG A 427 -21.02 -28.16 11.67
CA ARG A 427 -22.01 -27.95 10.59
C ARG A 427 -21.39 -27.68 9.22
N ASP A 428 -20.12 -27.27 9.16
CA ASP A 428 -19.39 -26.84 7.98
C ASP A 428 -18.32 -27.85 7.54
N LEU A 429 -18.24 -28.97 8.26
CA LEU A 429 -17.30 -30.05 8.00
C LEU A 429 -17.73 -30.93 6.82
N SER A 430 -19.03 -31.25 6.72
CA SER A 430 -19.59 -32.17 5.74
C SER A 430 -20.97 -31.71 5.26
N ASP A 431 -21.37 -32.18 4.08
CA ASP A 431 -22.71 -31.99 3.53
C ASP A 431 -23.77 -32.89 4.24
N GLU A 432 -23.33 -33.88 5.01
CA GLU A 432 -24.20 -34.75 5.79
C GLU A 432 -24.73 -34.05 7.04
N SER A 433 -26.05 -34.12 7.27
CA SER A 433 -26.68 -33.61 8.49
C SER A 433 -26.20 -34.41 9.71
N GLN A 434 -25.69 -33.73 10.74
CA GLN A 434 -25.18 -34.28 12.02
C GLN A 434 -23.77 -34.89 12.01
N ALA A 435 -22.88 -34.48 11.09
CA ALA A 435 -21.46 -34.81 11.24
C ALA A 435 -20.91 -34.23 12.56
N ARG A 436 -20.34 -35.08 13.43
CA ARG A 436 -19.54 -34.67 14.60
C ARG A 436 -18.07 -34.58 14.21
N GLY A 437 -17.35 -33.63 14.80
CA GLY A 437 -15.95 -33.37 14.47
C GLY A 437 -15.01 -34.55 14.79
N ASP A 438 -15.21 -35.19 15.94
CA ASP A 438 -14.43 -36.32 16.45
C ASP A 438 -14.62 -37.61 15.66
N ASP A 439 -15.74 -37.77 14.95
CA ASP A 439 -16.01 -38.95 14.12
C ASP A 439 -15.39 -38.86 12.72
N ARG A 440 -14.86 -37.69 12.32
CA ARG A 440 -14.52 -37.39 10.91
C ARG A 440 -13.08 -36.97 10.68
N VAL A 441 -12.45 -36.33 11.65
CA VAL A 441 -11.08 -35.82 11.53
C VAL A 441 -10.31 -36.06 12.82
N ASP A 442 -9.06 -36.46 12.67
CA ASP A 442 -8.12 -36.64 13.77
C ASP A 442 -7.14 -35.47 13.84
N VAL A 443 -6.56 -35.26 15.02
CA VAL A 443 -5.48 -34.28 15.20
C VAL A 443 -4.28 -34.72 14.36
N GLY A 444 -3.79 -33.81 13.50
CA GLY A 444 -2.72 -34.06 12.55
C GLY A 444 -3.18 -34.18 11.11
N ASP A 445 -4.47 -34.43 10.87
CA ASP A 445 -5.02 -34.51 9.52
C ASP A 445 -4.88 -33.19 8.75
N VAL A 446 -4.75 -33.29 7.43
CA VAL A 446 -4.77 -32.12 6.54
C VAL A 446 -6.05 -32.14 5.73
N VAL A 447 -6.86 -31.11 5.89
CA VAL A 447 -8.14 -30.92 5.18
C VAL A 447 -8.05 -29.74 4.23
N ILE A 448 -8.78 -29.81 3.11
CA ILE A 448 -8.93 -28.67 2.20
C ILE A 448 -10.20 -27.94 2.61
N GLY A 449 -10.07 -26.65 2.92
CA GLY A 449 -11.19 -25.79 3.27
C GLY A 449 -11.24 -24.54 2.41
N CYS A 450 -12.45 -24.08 2.11
CA CYS A 450 -12.69 -22.75 1.58
C CYS A 450 -12.73 -21.75 2.74
N ILE A 451 -12.03 -20.63 2.63
CA ILE A 451 -12.08 -19.56 3.61
C ILE A 451 -13.35 -18.73 3.36
N THR A 452 -14.22 -18.62 4.35
CA THR A 452 -15.51 -17.92 4.22
C THR A 452 -15.62 -16.64 5.03
N GLU A 453 -14.76 -16.47 6.04
CA GLU A 453 -14.76 -15.28 6.89
C GLU A 453 -13.37 -15.04 7.46
N CYS A 454 -12.92 -13.78 7.45
CA CYS A 454 -11.75 -13.32 8.17
C CYS A 454 -12.21 -12.63 9.47
N ALA A 455 -12.05 -13.30 10.61
CA ALA A 455 -12.57 -12.84 11.89
C ALA A 455 -11.46 -12.37 12.83
N ILE A 456 -11.79 -11.43 13.71
CA ILE A 456 -10.97 -11.10 14.89
C ILE A 456 -11.69 -11.68 16.12
N PHE A 457 -11.09 -12.68 16.75
CA PHE A 457 -11.62 -13.27 17.98
C PHE A 457 -10.66 -13.02 19.14
N ARG A 458 -11.12 -12.30 20.17
CA ARG A 458 -10.30 -11.90 21.33
C ARG A 458 -8.97 -11.30 20.90
N GLU A 459 -9.04 -10.28 20.05
CA GLU A 459 -7.88 -9.55 19.51
C GLU A 459 -6.97 -10.36 18.57
N ARG A 460 -7.29 -11.63 18.26
CA ARG A 460 -6.46 -12.48 17.39
C ARG A 460 -7.13 -12.73 16.04
N PRO A 461 -6.38 -12.62 14.93
CA PRO A 461 -6.91 -12.96 13.62
C PRO A 461 -7.14 -14.46 13.50
N GLN A 462 -8.29 -14.84 12.97
CA GLN A 462 -8.70 -16.22 12.76
C GLN A 462 -9.50 -16.35 11.46
N LEU A 463 -9.28 -17.45 10.75
CA LEU A 463 -10.03 -17.78 9.54
C LEU A 463 -11.18 -18.73 9.86
N GLN A 464 -12.37 -18.51 9.31
CA GLN A 464 -13.41 -19.53 9.30
C GLN A 464 -13.39 -20.28 7.98
N LEU A 465 -13.42 -21.62 8.07
CA LEU A 465 -13.32 -22.49 6.91
C LEU A 465 -14.54 -23.40 6.81
N VAL A 466 -14.92 -23.69 5.56
CA VAL A 466 -15.92 -24.69 5.19
C VAL A 466 -15.26 -25.78 4.36
N THR A 467 -15.45 -27.04 4.73
CA THR A 467 -14.88 -28.21 4.04
C THR A 467 -15.94 -29.07 3.33
N LYS A 468 -17.18 -28.58 3.27
CA LYS A 468 -18.29 -29.20 2.52
C LYS A 468 -17.91 -29.44 1.06
N SER A 469 -18.14 -30.66 0.57
CA SER A 469 -17.81 -31.04 -0.80
C SER A 469 -18.59 -30.22 -1.84
N SER A 470 -19.81 -29.80 -1.52
CA SER A 470 -20.62 -28.90 -2.35
C SER A 470 -19.91 -27.55 -2.59
N VAL A 471 -19.47 -26.89 -1.51
CA VAL A 471 -18.81 -25.57 -1.54
C VAL A 471 -17.45 -25.64 -2.23
N LEU A 472 -16.63 -26.65 -1.89
CA LEU A 472 -15.29 -26.80 -2.47
C LEU A 472 -15.34 -26.95 -4.01
N LYS A 473 -16.31 -27.72 -4.53
CA LYS A 473 -16.51 -27.88 -5.98
C LYS A 473 -16.94 -26.58 -6.65
N GLU A 474 -17.81 -25.81 -6.00
CA GLU A 474 -18.27 -24.53 -6.54
C GLU A 474 -17.12 -23.54 -6.68
N VAL A 475 -16.31 -23.40 -5.64
CA VAL A 475 -15.14 -22.52 -5.62
C VAL A 475 -14.11 -22.96 -6.65
N ASP A 476 -13.75 -24.25 -6.70
CA ASP A 476 -12.82 -24.79 -7.70
C ASP A 476 -13.30 -24.55 -9.14
N MET A 477 -14.60 -24.69 -9.42
CA MET A 477 -15.17 -24.34 -10.74
C MET A 477 -15.08 -22.85 -11.05
N ARG A 478 -15.36 -21.97 -10.07
CA ARG A 478 -15.24 -20.51 -10.23
C ARG A 478 -13.79 -20.11 -10.49
N THR A 479 -12.84 -20.62 -9.71
CA THR A 479 -11.40 -20.33 -9.86
C THR A 479 -10.89 -20.76 -11.23
N LYS A 480 -11.21 -21.98 -11.67
CA LYS A 480 -10.87 -22.45 -13.03
C LYS A 480 -11.49 -21.60 -14.12
N SER A 481 -12.73 -21.15 -13.93
CA SER A 481 -13.41 -20.25 -14.87
C SER A 481 -12.74 -18.88 -14.95
N LEU A 482 -12.31 -18.32 -13.82
CA LEU A 482 -11.55 -17.06 -13.72
C LEU A 482 -10.16 -17.21 -14.34
N GLU A 483 -9.45 -18.30 -14.10
CA GLU A 483 -8.16 -18.59 -14.74
C GLU A 483 -8.29 -18.69 -16.26
N VAL A 484 -9.34 -19.36 -16.75
CA VAL A 484 -9.66 -19.42 -18.19
C VAL A 484 -10.05 -18.04 -18.73
N ALA A 485 -10.73 -17.20 -17.95
CA ALA A 485 -11.09 -15.84 -18.34
C ALA A 485 -9.88 -14.88 -18.35
N LEU A 486 -8.97 -14.99 -17.38
CA LEU A 486 -7.72 -14.23 -17.29
C LEU A 486 -6.68 -14.70 -18.32
N ALA A 487 -6.72 -15.98 -18.70
CA ALA A 487 -5.93 -16.53 -19.80
C ALA A 487 -6.42 -16.05 -21.18
N LYS A 488 -7.63 -15.47 -21.28
CA LYS A 488 -8.04 -14.73 -22.49
C LYS A 488 -7.29 -13.40 -22.51
N PRO A 489 -6.60 -13.05 -23.61
CA PRO A 489 -5.82 -11.81 -23.67
C PRO A 489 -6.75 -10.61 -23.54
N VAL A 490 -6.75 -9.99 -22.35
CA VAL A 490 -7.42 -8.72 -22.13
C VAL A 490 -6.73 -7.68 -23.01
N LYS A 491 -7.43 -7.23 -24.06
CA LYS A 491 -6.98 -6.15 -24.94
C LYS A 491 -7.03 -4.81 -24.19
N ARG A 492 -6.15 -4.61 -23.20
CA ARG A 492 -5.87 -3.28 -22.67
C ARG A 492 -4.99 -2.55 -23.68
N LYS A 493 -5.54 -1.55 -24.35
CA LYS A 493 -4.78 -0.60 -25.18
C LYS A 493 -3.96 0.33 -24.28
N HIS A 494 -2.93 -0.21 -23.61
CA HIS A 494 -1.81 0.64 -23.23
C HIS A 494 -1.02 0.87 -24.52
N LYS A 495 -0.93 2.13 -24.94
CA LYS A 495 -0.11 2.51 -26.10
C LYS A 495 1.34 2.37 -25.65
N VAL A 496 1.90 1.17 -25.75
CA VAL A 496 3.32 0.91 -25.46
C VAL A 496 4.12 1.81 -26.39
N VAL A 497 4.70 2.87 -25.83
CA VAL A 497 5.52 3.82 -26.58
C VAL A 497 6.87 3.14 -26.83
N ILE A 498 7.02 2.53 -28.01
CA ILE A 498 8.32 2.04 -28.47
C ILE A 498 9.22 3.26 -28.69
N GLN A 499 10.40 3.25 -28.09
CA GLN A 499 11.46 4.20 -28.43
C GLN A 499 11.96 3.89 -29.85
N LYS A 500 11.57 4.72 -30.82
CA LYS A 500 11.98 4.55 -32.22
C LYS A 500 13.50 4.73 -32.33
N ARG A 501 14.15 3.78 -32.99
CA ARG A 501 15.59 3.79 -33.30
C ARG A 501 15.82 4.25 -34.73
N VAL A 502 16.90 4.99 -34.97
CA VAL A 502 17.34 5.38 -36.30
C VAL A 502 18.33 4.33 -36.82
N ILE A 503 17.83 3.13 -37.11
CA ILE A 503 18.62 2.02 -37.66
C ILE A 503 18.05 1.69 -39.04
N ASN A 504 18.84 1.93 -40.09
CA ASN A 504 18.44 1.69 -41.48
C ASN A 504 18.99 0.36 -41.99
N LYS A 505 18.40 -0.75 -41.53
CA LYS A 505 18.75 -2.12 -41.94
C LYS A 505 17.48 -2.89 -42.31
N GLU A 506 17.52 -3.72 -43.35
CA GLU A 506 16.33 -4.43 -43.86
C GLU A 506 15.75 -5.43 -42.83
N TYR A 507 16.61 -6.01 -42.00
CA TYR A 507 16.25 -6.94 -40.94
C TYR A 507 15.90 -6.25 -39.62
N PHE A 508 15.90 -4.91 -39.56
CA PHE A 508 15.50 -4.13 -38.40
C PHE A 508 14.13 -3.47 -38.60
N SER A 509 13.30 -3.43 -37.55
CA SER A 509 12.01 -2.73 -37.59
C SER A 509 11.61 -2.19 -36.22
N ASN A 510 11.16 -0.93 -36.19
CA ASN A 510 10.65 -0.27 -34.97
C ASN A 510 9.22 -0.73 -34.63
N VAL A 511 9.07 -1.97 -34.16
CA VAL A 511 7.78 -2.60 -33.91
C VAL A 511 7.71 -3.25 -32.53
N THR A 512 6.51 -3.39 -31.98
CA THR A 512 6.28 -4.12 -30.72
C THR A 512 6.51 -5.61 -30.94
N TYR A 513 6.61 -6.40 -29.88
CA TYR A 513 6.62 -7.87 -30.01
C TYR A 513 5.40 -8.39 -30.79
N VAL A 514 4.21 -7.89 -30.48
CA VAL A 514 2.95 -8.30 -31.11
C VAL A 514 2.93 -7.94 -32.61
N ASP A 515 3.37 -6.73 -32.97
CA ASP A 515 3.40 -6.32 -34.37
C ASP A 515 4.53 -7.01 -35.14
N CYS A 516 5.65 -7.30 -34.47
CA CYS A 516 6.73 -8.13 -35.02
C CYS A 516 6.23 -9.54 -35.36
N GLN A 517 5.42 -10.18 -34.50
CA GLN A 517 4.83 -11.48 -34.79
C GLN A 517 3.96 -11.42 -36.05
N LYS A 518 3.09 -10.40 -36.18
CA LYS A 518 2.26 -10.21 -37.38
C LYS A 518 3.10 -10.01 -38.65
N LEU A 519 4.15 -9.20 -38.56
CA LEU A 519 5.07 -8.95 -39.68
C LEU A 519 5.82 -10.22 -40.08
N LEU A 520 6.30 -11.01 -39.11
CA LEU A 520 6.96 -12.28 -39.37
C LEU A 520 6.01 -13.29 -40.02
N LYS A 521 4.76 -13.41 -39.56
CA LYS A 521 3.74 -14.28 -40.20
C LYS A 521 3.47 -13.85 -41.64
N LYS A 522 3.47 -12.55 -41.91
CA LYS A 522 3.24 -11.99 -43.25
C LYS A 522 4.44 -12.17 -44.18
N LYS A 523 5.66 -11.86 -43.72
CA LYS A 523 6.90 -11.94 -44.52
C LYS A 523 7.31 -13.39 -44.77
N PHE A 524 7.03 -14.28 -43.81
CA PHE A 524 7.36 -15.70 -43.86
C PHE A 524 6.10 -16.52 -43.56
N PRO A 525 5.21 -16.78 -44.54
CA PRO A 525 3.98 -17.54 -44.31
C PRO A 525 4.24 -19.04 -44.04
N GLY A 526 3.27 -19.71 -43.41
CA GLY A 526 3.33 -21.15 -43.12
C GLY A 526 4.50 -21.53 -42.21
N SER A 527 5.22 -22.60 -42.54
CA SER A 527 6.35 -23.10 -41.73
C SER A 527 7.71 -22.48 -42.09
N ALA A 528 7.76 -21.39 -42.86
CA ALA A 528 9.02 -20.73 -43.22
C ALA A 528 9.71 -20.11 -41.98
N VAL A 529 11.02 -20.30 -41.86
CA VAL A 529 11.86 -19.69 -40.83
C VAL A 529 12.26 -18.27 -41.25
N GLY A 530 12.29 -17.34 -40.29
CA GLY A 530 12.76 -15.97 -40.53
C GLY A 530 12.97 -15.22 -39.23
N SER A 531 13.52 -14.00 -39.30
CA SER A 531 13.76 -13.17 -38.12
C SER A 531 13.59 -11.68 -38.38
N ILE A 532 13.35 -10.93 -37.31
CA ILE A 532 13.36 -9.46 -37.28
C ILE A 532 14.08 -9.01 -36.01
N VAL A 533 14.96 -8.02 -36.13
CA VAL A 533 15.56 -7.30 -35.01
C VAL A 533 14.67 -6.09 -34.69
N ARG A 534 14.36 -5.88 -33.41
CA ARG A 534 13.48 -4.80 -32.95
C ARG A 534 14.01 -4.17 -31.66
N PRO A 535 13.54 -2.95 -31.30
CA PRO A 535 13.81 -2.39 -29.98
C PRO A 535 13.34 -3.33 -28.87
N SER A 536 14.14 -3.44 -27.80
CA SER A 536 13.77 -4.21 -26.61
C SER A 536 12.91 -3.36 -25.67
N SER A 537 12.00 -4.00 -24.95
CA SER A 537 11.26 -3.38 -23.85
C SER A 537 12.11 -3.24 -22.58
N GLN A 538 13.30 -3.87 -22.53
CA GLN A 538 14.22 -3.80 -21.37
C GLN A 538 14.95 -2.45 -21.27
N GLY A 539 14.94 -1.63 -22.33
CA GLY A 539 15.52 -0.30 -22.31
C GLY A 539 16.34 0.04 -23.56
N PRO A 540 16.91 1.25 -23.62
CA PRO A 540 17.66 1.76 -24.77
C PRO A 540 19.02 1.09 -24.98
N ASP A 541 19.46 0.24 -24.05
CA ASP A 541 20.72 -0.51 -24.14
C ASP A 541 20.50 -1.95 -24.59
N PHE A 542 19.28 -2.29 -25.00
CA PHE A 542 18.93 -3.62 -25.45
C PHE A 542 18.19 -3.60 -26.79
N LEU A 543 18.47 -4.59 -27.62
CA LEU A 543 17.67 -4.99 -28.78
C LEU A 543 17.13 -6.40 -28.57
N THR A 544 16.13 -6.79 -29.33
CA THR A 544 15.61 -8.17 -29.32
C THR A 544 15.57 -8.71 -30.74
N ILE A 545 16.14 -9.90 -30.94
CA ILE A 545 15.99 -10.67 -32.17
C ILE A 545 14.81 -11.61 -31.97
N THR A 546 13.76 -11.45 -32.76
CA THR A 546 12.61 -12.36 -32.76
C THR A 546 12.69 -13.26 -34.00
N PHE A 547 12.86 -14.56 -33.79
CA PHE A 547 12.81 -15.59 -34.81
C PHE A 547 11.42 -16.21 -34.88
N LYS A 548 10.95 -16.50 -36.09
CA LYS A 548 9.84 -17.41 -36.36
C LYS A 548 10.45 -18.76 -36.69
N VAL A 549 10.22 -19.77 -35.85
CA VAL A 549 10.92 -21.07 -35.95
C VAL A 549 10.07 -22.16 -36.60
N TYR A 550 8.76 -22.17 -36.33
CA TYR A 550 7.81 -23.11 -36.94
C TYR A 550 6.39 -22.61 -36.77
N GLU A 551 5.61 -22.51 -37.85
CA GLU A 551 4.23 -21.97 -37.83
C GLU A 551 4.11 -20.72 -36.94
N ASP A 552 3.29 -20.75 -35.89
CA ASP A 552 3.07 -19.63 -34.97
C ASP A 552 3.98 -19.63 -33.73
N GLN A 553 5.10 -20.36 -33.77
CA GLN A 553 6.11 -20.42 -32.72
C GLN A 553 7.23 -19.39 -32.95
N PHE A 554 7.46 -18.54 -31.93
CA PHE A 554 8.45 -17.46 -31.97
C PHE A 554 9.48 -17.60 -30.86
N PHE A 555 10.76 -17.50 -31.21
CA PHE A 555 11.89 -17.57 -30.30
C PHE A 555 12.55 -16.19 -30.18
N ASN A 556 12.71 -15.67 -28.96
CA ASN A 556 13.26 -14.32 -28.73
C ASN A 556 14.64 -14.41 -28.08
N VAL A 557 15.59 -13.65 -28.59
CA VAL A 557 16.94 -13.53 -28.03
C VAL A 557 17.23 -12.06 -27.71
N SER A 558 17.71 -11.79 -26.50
CA SER A 558 18.12 -10.44 -26.09
C SER A 558 19.53 -10.12 -26.58
N VAL A 559 19.75 -8.88 -27.00
CA VAL A 559 21.04 -8.35 -27.43
C VAL A 559 21.37 -7.16 -26.54
N GLU A 560 22.47 -7.23 -25.80
CA GLU A 560 22.94 -6.13 -24.96
C GLU A 560 23.89 -5.24 -25.77
N GLU A 561 23.71 -3.92 -25.68
CA GLU A 561 24.52 -2.92 -26.38
C GLU A 561 25.47 -2.21 -25.40
N LYS A 562 26.78 -2.28 -25.64
CA LYS A 562 27.81 -1.60 -24.81
C LYS A 562 28.55 -0.51 -25.57
N GLY A 563 29.13 0.44 -24.82
CA GLY A 563 30.00 1.49 -25.36
C GLY A 563 29.29 2.66 -26.04
N LYS A 564 28.07 3.01 -25.59
CA LYS A 564 27.34 4.18 -26.09
C LYS A 564 27.94 5.49 -25.56
N PRO A 565 28.03 6.56 -26.38
CA PRO A 565 28.51 7.86 -25.93
C PRO A 565 27.57 8.49 -24.89
N GLU A 566 28.13 9.11 -23.84
CA GLU A 566 27.36 9.76 -22.77
C GLU A 566 26.67 11.05 -23.26
N ASP A 567 27.24 11.70 -24.27
CA ASP A 567 26.79 13.01 -24.78
C ASP A 567 25.56 12.95 -25.71
N LEU A 568 25.10 11.74 -26.09
CA LEU A 568 23.98 11.56 -27.02
C LEU A 568 22.87 10.71 -26.39
N PRO A 569 21.59 10.96 -26.73
CA PRO A 569 20.49 10.14 -26.24
C PRO A 569 20.70 8.66 -26.57
N ARG A 570 20.79 7.80 -25.55
CA ARG A 570 21.12 6.36 -25.68
C ARG A 570 20.22 5.58 -26.64
N HIS A 571 18.98 6.05 -26.85
CA HIS A 571 18.04 5.44 -27.78
C HIS A 571 18.34 5.74 -29.27
N LEU A 572 19.06 6.82 -29.58
CA LEU A 572 19.42 7.23 -30.94
C LEU A 572 20.74 6.64 -31.44
N CYS A 573 21.56 6.10 -30.53
CA CYS A 573 22.85 5.52 -30.85
C CYS A 573 22.84 4.00 -30.66
N LEU A 574 23.42 3.28 -31.61
CA LEU A 574 23.77 1.87 -31.44
C LEU A 574 25.03 1.75 -30.58
N GLY A 575 25.11 0.73 -29.73
CA GLY A 575 26.35 0.41 -29.01
C GLY A 575 27.52 0.10 -29.95
N LYS A 576 28.75 0.38 -29.49
CA LYS A 576 30.00 0.00 -30.18
C LYS A 576 30.28 -1.51 -30.15
N LYS A 577 29.61 -2.22 -29.25
CA LYS A 577 29.67 -3.68 -29.12
C LYS A 577 28.28 -4.23 -28.83
N LEU A 578 27.94 -5.34 -29.46
CA LEU A 578 26.69 -6.08 -29.26
C LEU A 578 27.00 -7.43 -28.63
N ILE A 579 26.29 -7.81 -27.57
CA ILE A 579 26.55 -9.05 -26.84
C ILE A 579 25.30 -9.93 -26.87
N VAL A 580 25.48 -11.19 -27.28
CA VAL A 580 24.43 -12.22 -27.33
C VAL A 580 24.97 -13.55 -26.82
N ASP A 581 24.31 -14.16 -25.84
CA ASP A 581 24.68 -15.47 -25.26
C ASP A 581 26.14 -15.60 -24.77
N ASP A 582 26.77 -14.49 -24.37
CA ASP A 582 28.21 -14.38 -24.02
C ASP A 582 29.18 -14.26 -25.22
N MET A 583 28.67 -14.09 -26.45
CA MET A 583 29.45 -13.75 -27.65
C MET A 583 29.40 -12.25 -27.92
N GLU A 584 30.53 -11.67 -28.29
CA GLU A 584 30.64 -10.25 -28.70
C GLU A 584 30.62 -10.12 -30.23
N PHE A 585 29.90 -9.13 -30.73
CA PHE A 585 29.80 -8.76 -32.14
C PHE A 585 30.10 -7.27 -32.30
N GLU A 586 30.75 -6.92 -33.41
CA GLU A 586 31.20 -5.54 -33.66
C GLU A 586 30.04 -4.62 -34.03
N ASP A 587 29.13 -5.11 -34.87
CA ASP A 587 27.96 -4.35 -35.33
C ASP A 587 26.76 -5.26 -35.66
N LEU A 588 25.69 -4.66 -36.19
CA LEU A 588 24.47 -5.38 -36.56
C LEU A 588 24.62 -6.25 -37.81
N ASP A 589 25.58 -5.99 -38.70
CA ASP A 589 25.81 -6.82 -39.90
C ASP A 589 26.58 -8.09 -39.50
N ASP A 590 27.61 -7.93 -38.67
CA ASP A 590 28.37 -9.02 -38.05
C ASP A 590 27.45 -9.93 -37.22
N LEU A 591 26.62 -9.34 -36.35
CA LEU A 591 25.61 -10.08 -35.60
C LEU A 591 24.64 -10.83 -36.54
N TYR A 592 24.23 -10.22 -37.65
CA TYR A 592 23.31 -10.85 -38.59
C TYR A 592 23.95 -12.07 -39.27
N ALA A 593 25.14 -11.88 -39.86
CA ALA A 593 25.83 -12.91 -40.63
C ALA A 593 26.29 -14.09 -39.76
N ASN A 594 26.83 -13.82 -38.57
CA ASN A 594 27.46 -14.85 -37.74
C ASN A 594 26.51 -15.50 -36.74
N TYR A 595 25.52 -14.77 -36.23
CA TYR A 595 24.55 -15.31 -35.26
C TYR A 595 23.19 -15.59 -35.88
N ILE A 596 22.55 -14.59 -36.47
CA ILE A 596 21.15 -14.69 -36.91
C ILE A 596 20.99 -15.71 -38.04
N GLU A 597 21.82 -15.64 -39.09
CA GLU A 597 21.77 -16.62 -40.19
C GLU A 597 22.09 -18.03 -39.72
N THR A 598 23.10 -18.19 -38.86
CA THR A 598 23.48 -19.49 -38.28
C THR A 598 22.31 -20.11 -37.52
N MET A 599 21.61 -19.31 -36.71
CA MET A 599 20.41 -19.75 -35.98
C MET A 599 19.26 -20.12 -36.91
N GLN A 600 19.00 -19.34 -37.95
CA GLN A 600 17.96 -19.66 -38.95
C GLN A 600 18.25 -20.98 -39.66
N ARG A 601 19.50 -21.21 -40.07
CA ARG A 601 19.92 -22.49 -40.69
C ARG A 601 19.73 -23.67 -39.75
N LEU A 602 19.96 -23.50 -38.44
CA LEU A 602 19.72 -24.54 -37.44
C LEU A 602 18.22 -24.85 -37.30
N PHE A 603 17.37 -23.84 -37.22
CA PHE A 603 15.92 -24.03 -37.15
C PHE A 603 15.37 -24.73 -38.39
N GLU A 604 15.84 -24.36 -39.59
CA GLU A 604 15.42 -25.03 -40.82
C GLU A 604 15.88 -26.49 -40.86
N LYS A 605 17.12 -26.79 -40.41
CA LYS A 605 17.62 -28.16 -40.28
C LYS A 605 16.78 -29.02 -39.32
N ILE A 606 16.32 -28.46 -38.19
CA ILE A 606 15.45 -29.17 -37.25
C ILE A 606 14.12 -29.49 -37.91
N LYS A 607 13.50 -28.51 -38.55
CA LYS A 607 12.21 -28.65 -39.22
C LYS A 607 12.25 -29.70 -40.33
N LEU A 608 13.32 -29.73 -41.12
CA LEU A 608 13.50 -30.72 -42.20
C LEU A 608 13.87 -32.13 -41.71
N HIS A 609 14.17 -32.30 -40.43
CA HIS A 609 14.60 -33.59 -39.91
C HIS A 609 13.44 -34.59 -39.85
N ARG A 610 13.65 -35.82 -40.33
CA ARG A 610 12.64 -36.90 -40.41
C ARG A 610 11.91 -37.28 -39.11
N LYS A 611 12.44 -36.88 -37.94
CA LYS A 611 11.82 -37.13 -36.61
C LYS A 611 11.09 -35.90 -36.06
N PHE A 612 11.07 -34.79 -36.80
CA PHE A 612 10.33 -33.59 -36.45
C PHE A 612 8.82 -33.80 -36.66
N VAL A 613 8.01 -33.30 -35.74
CA VAL A 613 6.54 -33.33 -35.80
C VAL A 613 5.97 -32.03 -35.26
N ASP A 614 4.74 -31.72 -35.64
CA ASP A 614 4.13 -30.40 -35.41
C ASP A 614 3.84 -30.11 -33.94
N SER A 615 3.46 -31.13 -33.16
CA SER A 615 2.98 -30.94 -31.79
C SER A 615 3.17 -32.16 -30.90
N LEU A 616 2.98 -31.98 -29.58
CA LEU A 616 3.02 -33.07 -28.61
C LEU A 616 1.91 -34.11 -28.84
N SER A 617 0.72 -33.70 -29.31
CA SER A 617 -0.37 -34.64 -29.61
C SER A 617 -0.01 -35.53 -30.81
N THR A 618 0.50 -34.94 -31.90
CA THR A 618 1.00 -35.69 -33.06
C THR A 618 2.18 -36.59 -32.69
N ALA A 619 3.08 -36.10 -31.83
CA ALA A 619 4.16 -36.91 -31.27
C ALA A 619 3.60 -38.11 -30.49
N THR A 620 2.67 -37.90 -29.56
CA THR A 620 2.10 -38.94 -28.71
C THR A 620 1.42 -40.04 -29.51
N SER A 621 0.58 -39.67 -30.47
CA SER A 621 -0.13 -40.62 -31.34
C SER A 621 0.85 -41.43 -32.19
N SER A 622 1.83 -40.78 -32.83
CA SER A 622 2.81 -41.48 -33.67
C SER A 622 3.77 -42.36 -32.86
N LEU A 623 4.11 -41.97 -31.64
CA LEU A 623 4.95 -42.75 -30.72
C LEU A 623 4.25 -44.02 -30.25
N ARG A 624 2.96 -43.95 -29.90
CA ARG A 624 2.16 -45.12 -29.48
C ARG A 624 2.04 -46.15 -30.60
N VAL A 625 1.70 -45.71 -31.81
CA VAL A 625 1.62 -46.60 -32.99
C VAL A 625 2.97 -47.27 -33.30
N GLU A 626 4.09 -46.55 -33.20
CA GLU A 626 5.42 -47.14 -33.43
C GLU A 626 5.82 -48.12 -32.31
N LYS A 627 5.41 -47.86 -31.07
CA LYS A 627 5.66 -48.72 -29.90
C LYS A 627 4.83 -50.00 -29.95
N GLU A 628 3.58 -49.94 -30.41
CA GLU A 628 2.75 -51.12 -30.64
C GLU A 628 3.34 -52.03 -31.73
N ARG A 629 3.85 -51.45 -32.82
CA ARG A 629 4.50 -52.20 -33.90
C ARG A 629 5.83 -52.82 -33.50
N ASN A 630 6.58 -52.17 -32.61
CA ASN A 630 7.84 -52.69 -32.10
C ASN A 630 7.99 -52.42 -30.59
N PRO A 631 7.46 -53.31 -29.73
CA PRO A 631 7.44 -53.11 -28.28
C PRO A 631 8.83 -52.97 -27.64
N LYS A 632 9.86 -53.58 -28.25
CA LYS A 632 11.26 -53.51 -27.78
C LYS A 632 11.95 -52.18 -28.11
N SER A 633 11.47 -51.45 -29.11
CA SER A 633 12.02 -50.15 -29.48
C SER A 633 11.50 -49.04 -28.56
N ILE A 634 12.28 -47.96 -28.42
CA ILE A 634 11.87 -46.75 -27.70
C ILE A 634 11.80 -45.63 -28.75
N PRO A 635 10.62 -45.38 -29.33
CA PRO A 635 10.49 -44.38 -30.36
C PRO A 635 10.59 -42.98 -29.73
N TYR A 636 11.06 -42.01 -30.52
CA TYR A 636 11.18 -40.61 -30.13
C TYR A 636 10.83 -39.67 -31.30
N ARG A 637 10.42 -38.45 -30.98
CA ARG A 637 10.11 -37.35 -31.91
C ARG A 637 10.66 -36.03 -31.37
N ILE A 638 10.87 -35.06 -32.26
CA ILE A 638 11.31 -33.70 -31.95
C ILE A 638 10.18 -32.76 -32.30
N PHE A 639 9.87 -31.80 -31.43
CA PHE A 639 8.85 -30.79 -31.70
C PHE A 639 9.16 -29.51 -30.92
N TYR A 640 8.54 -28.39 -31.29
CA TYR A 640 8.55 -27.17 -30.49
C TYR A 640 7.37 -27.19 -29.51
N GLY A 641 7.64 -27.07 -28.21
CA GLY A 641 6.64 -26.89 -27.17
C GLY A 641 6.27 -25.42 -26.97
N GLU A 642 5.57 -25.13 -25.87
CA GLU A 642 5.24 -23.75 -25.48
C GLU A 642 6.47 -22.84 -25.45
N LEU A 643 6.27 -21.57 -25.82
CA LEU A 643 7.32 -20.54 -25.93
C LEU A 643 8.47 -20.91 -26.90
N ALA A 644 8.16 -21.71 -27.94
CA ALA A 644 9.13 -22.19 -28.92
C ALA A 644 10.31 -22.99 -28.32
N VAL A 645 10.12 -23.62 -27.16
CA VAL A 645 11.15 -24.46 -26.54
C VAL A 645 11.25 -25.79 -27.29
N LEU A 646 12.42 -26.12 -27.82
CA LEU A 646 12.66 -27.38 -28.51
C LEU A 646 12.66 -28.56 -27.53
N LYS A 647 11.90 -29.63 -27.80
CA LYS A 647 11.76 -30.80 -26.92
C LYS A 647 11.87 -32.12 -27.69
N PHE A 648 12.44 -33.13 -27.02
CA PHE A 648 12.24 -34.53 -27.38
C PHE A 648 11.00 -35.07 -26.70
N ALA A 649 10.13 -35.77 -27.41
CA ALA A 649 9.10 -36.65 -26.87
C ALA A 649 9.50 -38.11 -27.12
N TYR A 650 9.42 -38.97 -26.11
CA TYR A 650 9.82 -40.38 -26.22
C TYR A 650 8.98 -41.29 -25.33
N LEU A 651 8.85 -42.56 -25.71
CA LEU A 651 7.96 -43.53 -25.06
C LEU A 651 8.73 -44.79 -24.61
N PRO A 652 9.33 -44.80 -23.41
CA PRO A 652 10.08 -45.96 -22.92
C PRO A 652 9.17 -47.13 -22.54
N GLY A 653 8.05 -46.85 -21.88
CA GLY A 653 7.04 -47.82 -21.44
C GLY A 653 5.64 -47.42 -21.92
N THR A 654 4.73 -47.14 -20.99
CA THR A 654 3.32 -46.76 -21.28
C THR A 654 3.08 -45.25 -21.34
N GLN A 655 3.96 -44.45 -20.70
CA GLN A 655 3.83 -42.99 -20.64
C GLN A 655 4.81 -42.27 -21.57
N VAL A 656 4.33 -41.26 -22.28
CA VAL A 656 5.17 -40.37 -23.10
C VAL A 656 5.85 -39.35 -22.19
N LEU A 657 7.17 -39.31 -22.25
CA LEU A 657 7.99 -38.36 -21.50
C LEU A 657 8.52 -37.28 -22.45
N THR A 658 8.84 -36.11 -21.91
CA THR A 658 9.46 -35.02 -22.67
C THR A 658 10.74 -34.52 -22.00
N LYS A 659 11.72 -34.11 -22.81
CA LYS A 659 12.98 -33.51 -22.36
C LYS A 659 13.29 -32.27 -23.18
N SER A 660 13.53 -31.15 -22.53
CA SER A 660 13.84 -29.86 -23.17
C SER A 660 15.29 -29.79 -23.63
N ILE A 661 15.51 -29.13 -24.76
CA ILE A 661 16.82 -28.81 -25.34
C ILE A 661 16.98 -27.31 -25.29
N ARG A 662 18.08 -26.83 -24.70
CA ARG A 662 18.40 -25.41 -24.68
C ARG A 662 19.24 -25.07 -25.90
N LEU A 663 18.88 -24.00 -26.61
CA LEU A 663 19.70 -23.45 -27.68
C LEU A 663 20.44 -22.24 -27.11
N LYS A 664 21.77 -22.29 -27.07
CA LYS A 664 22.66 -21.21 -26.61
C LYS A 664 23.90 -21.22 -27.51
N ASN A 665 24.45 -20.06 -27.87
CA ASN A 665 25.69 -19.97 -28.67
C ASN A 665 25.63 -20.75 -30.00
N CYS A 666 24.47 -20.74 -30.66
CA CYS A 666 24.22 -21.53 -31.87
C CYS A 666 24.49 -23.05 -31.69
N ARG A 667 24.40 -23.58 -30.46
CA ARG A 667 24.62 -24.99 -30.13
C ARG A 667 23.46 -25.53 -29.32
N PHE A 668 23.17 -26.82 -29.53
CA PHE A 668 22.19 -27.55 -28.75
C PHE A 668 22.82 -28.03 -27.46
N HIS A 669 22.26 -27.60 -26.33
CA HIS A 669 22.66 -28.02 -25.00
C HIS A 669 21.60 -28.97 -24.43
N ILE A 670 22.09 -30.10 -23.94
CA ILE A 670 21.30 -31.06 -23.17
C ILE A 670 22.09 -31.45 -21.92
N ASP A 671 21.53 -31.12 -20.76
CA ASP A 671 22.20 -31.16 -19.44
C ASP A 671 23.55 -30.40 -19.43
N ARG A 672 24.69 -31.11 -19.44
CA ARG A 672 26.06 -30.54 -19.44
C ARG A 672 26.85 -30.77 -20.74
N ARG A 673 26.23 -31.36 -21.77
CA ARG A 673 26.87 -31.66 -23.07
C ARG A 673 26.29 -30.75 -24.14
N ASP A 674 27.08 -30.46 -25.18
CA ASP A 674 26.66 -29.60 -26.27
C ASP A 674 27.10 -30.12 -27.65
N THR A 675 26.46 -29.61 -28.70
CA THR A 675 26.77 -29.96 -30.09
C THR A 675 26.17 -28.96 -31.06
N SER A 676 26.77 -28.81 -32.24
CA SER A 676 26.32 -27.89 -33.29
C SER A 676 25.42 -28.54 -34.36
N SER A 677 25.14 -29.85 -34.27
CA SER A 677 24.36 -30.58 -35.27
C SER A 677 23.11 -31.24 -34.69
N VAL A 678 22.06 -31.34 -35.51
CA VAL A 678 20.79 -31.98 -35.13
C VAL A 678 20.99 -33.48 -34.84
N ASP A 679 21.79 -34.17 -35.66
CA ASP A 679 22.15 -35.57 -35.42
C ASP A 679 23.02 -35.74 -34.17
N GLY A 680 23.92 -34.78 -33.90
CA GLY A 680 24.72 -34.73 -32.69
C GLY A 680 23.85 -34.70 -31.45
N VAL A 681 22.83 -33.84 -31.39
CA VAL A 681 21.97 -33.73 -30.20
C VAL A 681 21.08 -34.95 -30.02
N ILE A 682 20.67 -35.58 -31.13
CA ILE A 682 19.97 -36.88 -31.10
C ILE A 682 20.88 -37.98 -30.51
N ASN A 683 22.15 -38.02 -30.90
CA ASN A 683 23.09 -38.99 -30.38
C ASN A 683 23.40 -38.76 -28.89
N LEU A 684 23.56 -37.50 -28.47
CA LEU A 684 23.69 -37.15 -27.05
C LEU A 684 22.46 -37.60 -26.26
N PHE A 685 21.25 -37.35 -26.77
CA PHE A 685 20.01 -37.81 -26.15
C PHE A 685 19.96 -39.34 -26.00
N LYS A 686 20.37 -40.10 -27.04
CA LYS A 686 20.43 -41.57 -26.98
C LYS A 686 21.45 -42.07 -25.95
N GLN A 687 22.63 -41.46 -25.89
CA GLN A 687 23.66 -41.82 -24.92
C GLN A 687 23.20 -41.57 -23.49
N MET A 688 22.64 -40.39 -23.23
CA MET A 688 22.09 -40.03 -21.92
C MET A 688 20.98 -40.98 -21.49
N PHE A 689 20.06 -41.30 -22.39
CA PHE A 689 18.99 -42.25 -22.09
C PHE A 689 19.54 -43.64 -21.74
N ALA A 690 20.56 -44.12 -22.45
CA ALA A 690 21.23 -45.38 -22.13
C ALA A 690 21.94 -45.34 -20.76
N GLU A 691 22.55 -44.22 -20.39
CA GLU A 691 23.15 -44.01 -19.06
C GLU A 691 22.11 -43.98 -17.94
N GLU A 692 20.96 -43.31 -18.15
CA GLU A 692 19.85 -43.28 -17.19
C GLU A 692 19.26 -44.68 -16.94
N GLN A 693 19.12 -45.50 -17.99
CA GLN A 693 18.65 -46.89 -17.86
C GLN A 693 19.64 -47.75 -17.07
N LYS A 694 20.96 -47.58 -17.29
CA LYS A 694 22.01 -48.26 -16.50
C LYS A 694 21.99 -47.86 -15.02
N LYS A 695 21.78 -46.57 -14.72
CA LYS A 695 21.66 -46.10 -13.32
C LYS A 695 20.42 -46.65 -12.62
N ARG A 696 19.27 -46.69 -13.31
CA ARG A 696 18.03 -47.26 -12.75
C ARG A 696 18.13 -48.76 -12.48
N SER A 697 18.78 -49.51 -13.36
CA SER A 697 19.03 -50.95 -13.16
C SER A 697 20.05 -51.22 -12.04
N ALA A 698 21.06 -50.36 -11.86
CA ALA A 698 21.98 -50.44 -10.71
C ALA A 698 21.29 -50.14 -9.36
N GLN A 699 20.39 -49.15 -9.31
CA GLN A 699 19.62 -48.82 -8.10
C GLN A 699 18.62 -49.92 -7.69
N SER A 700 17.96 -50.57 -8.66
CA SER A 700 17.10 -51.73 -8.35
C SER A 700 17.87 -52.96 -7.87
N SER A 701 19.17 -53.07 -8.19
CA SER A 701 20.03 -54.17 -7.76
C SER A 701 20.54 -53.99 -6.31
N GLN A 702 20.70 -52.75 -5.85
CA GLN A 702 21.10 -52.44 -4.46
C GLN A 702 19.96 -52.59 -3.45
N GLN A 703 18.69 -52.53 -3.88
CA GLN A 703 17.53 -52.73 -3.01
C GLN A 703 17.24 -54.21 -2.70
N TYR A 704 17.85 -55.16 -3.44
CA TYR A 704 17.61 -56.60 -3.28
C TYR A 704 18.76 -57.37 -2.60
N SER A 705 19.89 -56.72 -2.24
CA SER A 705 20.99 -57.40 -1.52
C SER A 705 20.95 -57.23 0.01
N GLY A 706 19.83 -56.74 0.57
CA GLY A 706 19.68 -56.47 2.02
C GLY A 706 19.00 -57.58 2.84
N TYR A 707 18.52 -58.66 2.22
CA TYR A 707 17.84 -59.75 2.93
C TYR A 707 18.31 -61.10 2.37
N GLY A 708 19.31 -61.71 3.02
CA GLY A 708 19.76 -63.05 2.66
C GLY A 708 21.12 -63.40 3.25
N GLY A 709 21.17 -63.59 4.57
CA GLY A 709 22.38 -64.08 5.24
C GLY A 709 22.14 -64.37 6.71
N TYR A 710 21.54 -65.52 7.02
CA TYR A 710 21.79 -66.21 8.29
C TYR A 710 22.01 -67.69 8.01
N ASP A 711 23.25 -68.09 8.27
CA ASP A 711 23.80 -69.42 8.14
C ASP A 711 23.14 -70.42 9.08
N ARG A 712 23.01 -71.64 8.56
CA ARG A 712 22.87 -72.87 9.33
C ARG A 712 24.21 -73.16 10.01
N ASP A 713 24.21 -73.30 11.33
CA ASP A 713 24.65 -74.52 12.04
C ASP A 713 24.94 -74.24 13.52
N GLY A 714 24.47 -75.13 14.41
CA GLY A 714 25.18 -75.44 15.66
C GLY A 714 24.52 -75.07 16.99
N ARG A 715 23.70 -76.00 17.50
CA ARG A 715 23.64 -76.55 18.89
C ARG A 715 23.79 -75.64 20.13
N GLY A 716 22.89 -75.83 21.11
CA GLY A 716 23.11 -75.57 22.55
C GLY A 716 22.04 -74.66 23.17
N ASP A 717 20.85 -75.12 23.56
CA ASP A 717 20.48 -75.85 24.80
C ASP A 717 20.36 -74.95 26.06
N TYR A 718 19.15 -74.95 26.66
CA TYR A 718 18.71 -74.41 27.98
C TYR A 718 18.79 -72.86 28.21
N ARG A 719 17.91 -72.15 28.94
CA ARG A 719 16.89 -72.48 29.96
C ARG A 719 15.94 -71.28 30.19
N GLN A 720 14.67 -71.61 30.42
CA GLN A 720 13.67 -71.02 31.33
C GLN A 720 13.21 -69.55 31.23
N SER A 721 12.00 -69.40 30.66
CA SER A 721 10.79 -68.82 31.28
C SER A 721 10.91 -68.01 32.58
N TYR A 722 10.46 -66.75 32.53
CA TYR A 722 9.20 -66.30 33.16
C TYR A 722 8.58 -65.16 32.36
#